data_AF-A0A7L2W3N4-F1
#
_entry.id   AF-A0A7L2W3N4-F1
#
_cell.length_a   1.000
_cell.length_b   1.000
_cell.length_c   1.000
_cell.angle_alpha   90.00
_cell.angle_beta   90.00
_cell.angle_gamma   90.00
#
_symmetry.space_group_name_H-M   'P 1'
#
loop_
_entity.id
_entity.type
_entity.pdbx_description
1 polymer ?
#
loop_
_entity_poly.entity_id
_entity_poly.type
_entity_poly.pdbx_seq_one_letter_code
_entity_poly.pdbx_strand_id
1 'polypeptide(L)'
;LQVQDAGQEMVASPVTPGSGKSKLDTLPKEDLIKFAKKQVMLIQKVKSRCTELEKEIEELRSKAAIGGADDIIQALTERLDVVLLEKAESQQQCVALKKENVQRKQEAEAAVAKTEELRKQMEQSSIDSLKEITALKSELANAQCKHNEELTKLKMELEEQVKKQMGLMEQIECHSDSENEIKRLQDDIRRIKSTYEEQILCLSKQLETVNEDKNKEVTNLQETIKSNSQCYHNEIKNLNEELKKLQIAHQEEISELMYRIEISSKENEEKQNQINQLQHSLTEESLMKEKNVKYEMCADTDQRAYDLEQLREVLNKNVENKIGVVDTHEDPCAEVKMEEKVRHLEHCLEELQSQHSILKDELTYMSNVKLKLEEEIHRIKDEYFHEREDLDFKINELQLSKEDYCCVIEKLKLELQAAREHCETAITEHKLETQTLKEQHKREISELNENLLSGSEKEKLSLVFELQELREQLEKLSQEKEEAVSSYNSLRETMETLQTELGESAGKISQEFESMRQQQASDVSELQQKLRAAFNEKDALLETVNRLQEEVEKLSSNQLEIEELKCRIVSLQEENNTVTSSVDLKETAVKELEEKIIALTDQNKDILNELKCLGEERETLQERCKQEQEKVQELQQEVEVANQYNSDLKRKVEELTENLNEALTSKSESAQILEQLEKQVESLVRERDNLSSEACTLREENKKIVQEKDELGEELEKITSEKDGWLVLKRQYEKLEEKLQMITAEKDHVSTLLENEQVHKSHVRTQLYHILEQVGSNISDSNEEYDSLKLLQIANECLAKVKEEHCLALQNEEKVLHLQREVERLEEENAAQYTEHRSLIQDFEKEKVLLREELEGVLSEKEALQHDIQELKNASEKSRTENQGLLANIEEITQKLAFYESQIQEQQKGSEKQDDLNFILEQKETELRNVKDELSSLKNLMETLTEKTDQQSSVAELQEKI
;
A
#
# COMPACT_ATOMS: atom_id res chain seq x y z
N LEU A 1 11.89 23.34 27.06
CA LEU A 1 11.63 24.60 27.82
C LEU A 1 12.15 24.44 29.24
N GLN A 2 12.23 25.53 30.02
CA GLN A 2 12.69 25.56 31.42
C GLN A 2 14.07 24.91 31.69
N VAL A 3 15.10 25.75 31.74
CA VAL A 3 16.35 25.46 32.43
C VAL A 3 16.32 26.25 33.74
N GLN A 4 16.68 25.61 34.86
CA GLN A 4 16.67 26.25 36.18
C GLN A 4 18.02 26.94 36.42
N ASP A 5 17.98 28.24 36.69
CA ASP A 5 19.16 29.07 36.94
C ASP A 5 19.57 29.01 38.42
N ALA A 6 20.88 29.02 38.66
CA ALA A 6 21.51 28.98 39.99
C ALA A 6 22.79 29.83 40.07
N GLY A 7 22.93 30.86 39.24
CA GLY A 7 24.01 31.84 39.36
C GLY A 7 23.84 32.76 40.57
N GLN A 8 24.52 32.48 41.69
CA GLN A 8 24.55 33.37 42.86
C GLN A 8 25.97 33.91 43.16
N GLU A 9 26.53 34.67 42.21
CA GLU A 9 27.74 35.46 42.45
C GLU A 9 27.48 36.57 43.47
N MET A 10 27.94 36.38 44.71
CA MET A 10 27.87 37.42 45.74
C MET A 10 28.95 38.49 45.50
N VAL A 11 28.61 39.49 44.69
CA VAL A 11 29.47 40.64 44.38
C VAL A 11 29.81 41.44 45.65
N ALA A 12 31.08 41.37 46.08
CA ALA A 12 31.63 42.20 47.14
C ALA A 12 32.45 43.36 46.55
N SER A 13 31.85 44.56 46.45
CA SER A 13 32.55 45.77 46.01
C SER A 13 33.62 46.24 47.02
N PRO A 14 34.71 46.88 46.55
CA PRO A 14 35.87 47.19 47.40
C PRO A 14 35.61 48.36 48.37
N VAL A 15 35.92 48.15 49.65
CA VAL A 15 35.91 49.23 50.67
C VAL A 15 37.28 49.92 50.70
N THR A 16 37.28 51.24 50.56
CA THR A 16 38.47 52.10 50.59
C THR A 16 39.07 52.26 52.00
N PRO A 17 40.38 52.55 52.10
CA PRO A 17 41.09 52.53 53.39
C PRO A 17 40.74 53.75 54.26
N GLY A 18 40.30 53.51 55.50
CA GLY A 18 39.94 54.58 56.45
C GLY A 18 40.08 54.20 57.92
N SER A 19 40.87 54.99 58.65
CA SER A 19 41.12 54.95 60.10
C SER A 19 41.74 53.67 60.69
N GLY A 20 42.92 53.82 61.30
CA GLY A 20 43.65 52.73 61.94
C GLY A 20 43.05 52.32 63.28
N LYS A 21 42.20 51.29 63.28
CA LYS A 21 41.81 50.56 64.51
C LYS A 21 43.02 49.82 65.10
N SER A 22 43.05 49.63 66.41
CA SER A 22 44.10 48.86 67.07
C SER A 22 43.96 47.38 66.72
N LYS A 23 45.09 46.66 66.63
CA LYS A 23 45.09 45.19 66.44
C LYS A 23 44.46 44.42 67.62
N LEU A 24 44.14 45.10 68.72
CA LEU A 24 43.38 44.56 69.84
C LEU A 24 41.86 44.63 69.60
N ASP A 25 41.37 45.58 68.80
CA ASP A 25 39.94 45.84 68.59
C ASP A 25 39.27 44.79 67.68
N THR A 26 40.06 43.97 67.00
CA THR A 26 39.63 42.90 66.09
C THR A 26 39.80 41.49 66.66
N LEU A 27 40.23 41.35 67.92
CA LEU A 27 40.36 40.05 68.58
C LEU A 27 39.03 39.62 69.23
N PRO A 28 38.69 38.32 69.19
CA PRO A 28 37.62 37.78 70.02
C PRO A 28 37.82 38.11 71.50
N LYS A 29 36.73 38.27 72.27
CA LYS A 29 36.78 38.53 73.71
C LYS A 29 37.71 37.55 74.44
N GLU A 30 37.66 36.27 74.05
CA GLU A 30 38.49 35.21 74.62
C GLU A 30 40.00 35.45 74.47
N ASP A 31 40.44 35.92 73.30
CA ASP A 31 41.86 36.19 73.05
C ASP A 31 42.31 37.53 73.64
N LEU A 32 41.41 38.51 73.72
CA LEU A 32 41.62 39.74 74.47
C LEU A 32 41.78 39.45 75.99
N ILE A 33 40.99 38.53 76.54
CA ILE A 33 41.10 38.04 77.91
C ILE A 33 42.40 37.25 78.12
N LYS A 34 42.80 36.37 77.19
CA LYS A 34 44.10 35.66 77.24
C LYS A 34 45.26 36.64 77.19
N PHE A 35 45.20 37.68 76.34
CA PHE A 35 46.21 38.74 76.27
C PHE A 35 46.29 39.53 77.59
N ALA A 36 45.15 39.96 78.14
CA ALA A 36 45.09 40.65 79.43
C ALA A 36 45.66 39.79 80.57
N LYS A 37 45.27 38.51 80.67
CA LYS A 37 45.83 37.54 81.64
C LYS A 37 47.36 37.41 81.49
N LYS A 38 47.86 37.31 80.25
CA LYS A 38 49.31 37.20 79.96
C LYS A 38 50.09 38.46 80.35
N GLN A 39 49.51 39.64 80.13
CA GLN A 39 50.10 40.92 80.56
C GLN A 39 50.10 41.08 82.09
N VAL A 40 49.00 40.71 82.77
CA VAL A 40 48.94 40.69 84.25
C VAL A 40 49.97 39.73 84.84
N MET A 41 50.13 38.53 84.25
CA MET A 41 51.14 37.55 84.66
C MET A 41 52.57 38.09 84.48
N LEU A 42 52.84 38.81 83.38
CA LEU A 42 54.13 39.48 83.18
C LEU A 42 54.39 40.54 84.26
N ILE A 43 53.39 41.38 84.56
CA ILE A 43 53.47 42.43 85.59
C ILE A 43 53.67 41.83 86.98
N GLN A 44 53.02 40.70 87.30
CA GLN A 44 53.27 39.97 88.55
C GLN A 44 54.70 39.43 88.62
N LYS A 45 55.22 38.84 87.54
CA LYS A 45 56.60 38.30 87.51
C LYS A 45 57.67 39.41 87.58
N VAL A 46 57.40 40.59 87.01
CA VAL A 46 58.25 41.77 87.21
C VAL A 46 58.17 42.25 88.66
N LYS A 47 56.97 42.37 89.24
CA LYS A 47 56.80 42.75 90.65
C LYS A 47 57.53 41.81 91.61
N SER A 48 57.46 40.49 91.41
CA SER A 48 58.15 39.54 92.29
C SER A 48 59.67 39.72 92.22
N ARG A 49 60.25 39.85 91.02
CA ARG A 49 61.69 40.11 90.83
C ARG A 49 62.10 41.48 91.42
N CYS A 50 61.24 42.50 91.37
CA CYS A 50 61.46 43.76 92.08
C CYS A 50 61.49 43.55 93.61
N THR A 51 60.54 42.82 94.19
CA THR A 51 60.52 42.57 95.64
C THR A 51 61.64 41.65 96.13
N GLU A 52 62.19 40.78 95.26
CA GLU A 52 63.45 40.06 95.54
C GLU A 52 64.63 41.03 95.61
N LEU A 53 64.80 41.89 94.59
CA LEU A 53 65.86 42.90 94.55
C LEU A 53 65.77 43.90 95.72
N GLU A 54 64.57 44.32 96.11
CA GLU A 54 64.33 45.17 97.29
C GLU A 54 64.77 44.47 98.59
N LYS A 55 64.46 43.17 98.75
CA LYS A 55 64.95 42.36 99.87
C LYS A 55 66.47 42.26 99.89
N GLU A 56 67.10 42.00 98.76
CA GLU A 56 68.55 41.84 98.66
C GLU A 56 69.30 43.16 98.90
N ILE A 57 68.73 44.29 98.49
CA ILE A 57 69.23 45.64 98.83
C ILE A 57 69.17 45.87 100.35
N GLU A 58 68.11 45.45 101.03
CA GLU A 58 67.98 45.61 102.49
C GLU A 58 68.84 44.59 103.27
N GLU A 59 69.12 43.41 102.70
CA GLU A 59 70.13 42.48 103.21
C GLU A 59 71.56 43.05 103.09
N LEU A 60 71.90 43.67 101.95
CA LEU A 60 73.20 44.33 101.75
C LEU A 60 73.37 45.53 102.70
N ARG A 61 72.30 46.29 102.97
CA ARG A 61 72.28 47.35 103.99
C ARG A 61 72.49 46.83 105.40
N SER A 62 71.78 45.78 105.79
CA SER A 62 71.86 45.22 107.15
C SER A 62 73.20 44.53 107.44
N LYS A 63 73.92 44.05 106.41
CA LYS A 63 75.28 43.51 106.53
C LYS A 63 76.39 44.57 106.72
N ALA A 64 76.09 45.86 106.51
CA ALA A 64 77.07 46.95 106.57
C ALA A 64 77.65 47.28 107.96
N ALA A 65 77.33 46.50 109.00
CA ALA A 65 77.84 46.67 110.36
C ALA A 65 79.05 45.80 110.71
N ILE A 66 79.44 44.84 109.85
CA ILE A 66 80.47 43.82 110.18
C ILE A 66 81.50 43.61 109.05
N GLY A 67 81.14 43.83 107.78
CA GLY A 67 82.06 43.81 106.63
C GLY A 67 82.56 45.19 106.22
N GLY A 68 83.66 45.23 105.45
CA GLY A 68 84.23 46.47 104.91
C GLY A 68 83.46 46.99 103.69
N ALA A 69 83.70 48.26 103.31
CA ALA A 69 83.06 48.84 102.14
C ALA A 69 83.45 48.13 100.82
N ASP A 70 84.68 47.59 100.74
CA ASP A 70 85.15 46.82 99.58
C ASP A 70 84.36 45.52 99.37
N ASP A 71 83.95 44.82 100.43
CA ASP A 71 83.15 43.58 100.32
C ASP A 71 81.80 43.84 99.62
N ILE A 72 81.20 45.00 99.91
CA ILE A 72 79.94 45.44 99.29
C ILE A 72 80.18 45.86 97.83
N ILE A 73 81.29 46.54 97.54
CA ILE A 73 81.66 46.93 96.16
C ILE A 73 81.94 45.70 95.30
N GLN A 74 82.63 44.68 95.83
CA GLN A 74 82.86 43.42 95.11
C GLN A 74 81.55 42.69 94.83
N ALA A 75 80.70 42.49 95.85
CA ALA A 75 79.41 41.81 95.67
C ALA A 75 78.47 42.53 94.68
N LEU A 76 78.49 43.87 94.64
CA LEU A 76 77.75 44.65 93.65
C LEU A 76 78.37 44.57 92.25
N THR A 77 79.69 44.44 92.13
CA THR A 77 80.40 44.31 90.85
C THR A 77 80.16 42.94 90.22
N GLU A 78 80.36 41.85 90.96
CA GLU A 78 80.06 40.48 90.51
C GLU A 78 78.60 40.33 90.08
N ARG A 79 77.68 40.96 90.82
CA ARG A 79 76.25 40.97 90.45
C ARG A 79 75.94 41.84 89.24
N LEU A 80 76.64 42.96 89.04
CA LEU A 80 76.52 43.76 87.82
C LEU A 80 76.99 42.97 86.60
N ASP A 81 78.08 42.22 86.70
CA ASP A 81 78.59 41.37 85.61
C ASP A 81 77.59 40.24 85.27
N VAL A 82 76.98 39.60 86.28
CA VAL A 82 75.89 38.62 86.06
C VAL A 82 74.68 39.27 85.37
N VAL A 83 74.26 40.47 85.78
CA VAL A 83 73.13 41.19 85.14
C VAL A 83 73.48 41.65 83.72
N LEU A 84 74.74 42.01 83.45
CA LEU A 84 75.22 42.32 82.10
C LEU A 84 75.25 41.07 81.21
N LEU A 85 75.56 39.90 81.77
CA LEU A 85 75.50 38.61 81.09
C LEU A 85 74.04 38.18 80.82
N GLU A 86 73.16 38.18 81.83
CA GLU A 86 71.71 37.92 81.66
C GLU A 86 71.12 38.83 80.55
N LYS A 87 71.54 40.10 80.50
CA LYS A 87 71.14 41.07 79.47
C LYS A 87 71.71 40.74 78.10
N ALA A 88 72.98 40.36 78.00
CA ALA A 88 73.62 39.99 76.73
C ALA A 88 72.98 38.74 76.12
N GLU A 89 72.75 37.70 76.93
CA GLU A 89 72.04 36.48 76.54
C GLU A 89 70.61 36.79 76.11
N SER A 90 69.86 37.58 76.89
CA SER A 90 68.49 38.01 76.54
C SER A 90 68.45 38.81 75.24
N GLN A 91 69.45 39.66 74.99
CA GLN A 91 69.56 40.43 73.76
C GLN A 91 69.92 39.54 72.55
N GLN A 92 70.82 38.56 72.73
CA GLN A 92 71.15 37.57 71.70
C GLN A 92 69.94 36.68 71.37
N GLN A 93 69.21 36.21 72.38
CA GLN A 93 67.97 35.44 72.20
C GLN A 93 66.88 36.27 71.50
N CYS A 94 66.75 37.56 71.82
CA CYS A 94 65.84 38.48 71.13
C CYS A 94 66.21 38.66 69.64
N VAL A 95 67.51 38.73 69.31
CA VAL A 95 67.98 38.79 67.90
C VAL A 95 67.73 37.46 67.18
N ALA A 96 67.97 36.32 67.83
CA ALA A 96 67.68 34.99 67.28
C ALA A 96 66.17 34.83 66.97
N LEU A 97 65.30 35.14 67.93
CA LEU A 97 63.84 35.10 67.76
C LEU A 97 63.34 36.07 66.68
N LYS A 98 63.96 37.25 66.53
CA LYS A 98 63.67 38.17 65.41
C LYS A 98 64.05 37.56 64.06
N LYS A 99 65.20 36.90 63.96
CA LYS A 99 65.62 36.21 62.73
C LYS A 99 64.69 35.05 62.38
N GLU A 100 64.34 34.22 63.37
CA GLU A 100 63.36 33.14 63.22
C GLU A 100 61.98 33.66 62.80
N ASN A 101 61.51 34.79 63.37
CA ASN A 101 60.23 35.39 63.01
C ASN A 101 60.23 35.95 61.58
N VAL A 102 61.32 36.59 61.13
CA VAL A 102 61.47 37.03 59.74
C VAL A 102 61.51 35.84 58.78
N GLN A 103 62.24 34.77 59.13
CA GLN A 103 62.27 33.54 58.34
C GLN A 103 60.87 32.90 58.24
N ARG A 104 60.18 32.69 59.36
CA ARG A 104 58.81 32.16 59.40
C ARG A 104 57.82 33.02 58.61
N LYS A 105 58.02 34.35 58.60
CA LYS A 105 57.22 35.26 57.77
C LYS A 105 57.48 35.03 56.28
N GLN A 106 58.75 34.92 55.87
CA GLN A 106 59.11 34.62 54.48
C GLN A 106 58.62 33.23 54.03
N GLU A 107 58.71 32.23 54.90
CA GLU A 107 58.16 30.88 54.68
C GLU A 107 56.63 30.93 54.50
N ALA A 108 55.92 31.72 55.32
CA ALA A 108 54.47 31.92 55.20
C ALA A 108 54.09 32.70 53.93
N GLU A 109 54.82 33.76 53.58
CA GLU A 109 54.60 34.53 52.35
C GLU A 109 54.82 33.66 51.10
N ALA A 110 55.85 32.82 51.09
CA ALA A 110 56.11 31.85 50.03
C ALA A 110 55.05 30.73 49.96
N ALA A 111 54.55 30.25 51.12
CA ALA A 111 53.47 29.28 51.17
C ALA A 111 52.15 29.86 50.62
N VAL A 112 51.80 31.09 51.00
CA VAL A 112 50.63 31.80 50.47
C VAL A 112 50.72 31.97 48.95
N ALA A 113 51.86 32.45 48.44
CA ALA A 113 52.08 32.58 47.00
C ALA A 113 51.93 31.24 46.26
N LYS A 114 52.44 30.14 46.83
CA LYS A 114 52.27 28.80 46.26
C LYS A 114 50.80 28.33 46.28
N THR A 115 50.04 28.63 47.34
CA THR A 115 48.60 28.30 47.37
C THR A 115 47.78 29.14 46.40
N GLU A 116 48.14 30.40 46.18
CA GLU A 116 47.47 31.26 45.20
C GLU A 116 47.75 30.82 43.75
N GLU A 117 48.98 30.39 43.47
CA GLU A 117 49.36 29.79 42.18
C GLU A 117 48.61 28.48 41.92
N LEU A 118 48.57 27.56 42.89
CA LEU A 118 47.80 26.31 42.77
C LEU A 118 46.30 26.58 42.62
N ARG A 119 45.76 27.60 43.30
CA ARG A 119 44.36 28.03 43.09
C ARG A 119 44.14 28.46 41.64
N LYS A 120 44.97 29.34 41.09
CA LYS A 120 44.86 29.81 39.70
C LYS A 120 44.94 28.66 38.70
N GLN A 121 45.79 27.67 38.95
CA GLN A 121 45.89 26.48 38.11
C GLN A 121 44.61 25.62 38.15
N MET A 122 44.00 25.42 39.33
CA MET A 122 42.70 24.73 39.42
C MET A 122 41.56 25.55 38.80
N GLU A 123 41.56 26.87 38.99
CA GLU A 123 40.55 27.79 38.46
C GLU A 123 40.59 27.82 36.91
N GLN A 124 41.80 27.89 36.33
CA GLN A 124 42.03 27.76 34.88
C GLN A 124 41.63 26.37 34.36
N SER A 125 42.05 25.30 35.03
CA SER A 125 41.68 23.92 34.64
C SER A 125 40.17 23.70 34.67
N SER A 126 39.47 24.24 35.68
CA SER A 126 38.02 24.19 35.78
C SER A 126 37.34 24.97 34.66
N ILE A 127 37.84 26.17 34.31
CA ILE A 127 37.36 26.96 33.17
C ILE A 127 37.52 26.19 31.85
N ASP A 128 38.65 25.51 31.64
CA ASP A 128 38.91 24.79 30.39
C ASP A 128 38.09 23.50 30.27
N SER A 129 37.91 22.73 31.34
CA SER A 129 36.95 21.62 31.36
C SER A 129 35.51 22.07 31.16
N LEU A 130 35.12 23.25 31.64
CA LEU A 130 33.77 23.80 31.43
C LEU A 130 33.55 24.20 29.95
N LYS A 131 34.58 24.73 29.27
CA LYS A 131 34.56 24.94 27.81
C LYS A 131 34.42 23.62 27.05
N GLU A 132 35.18 22.59 27.43
CA GLU A 132 35.14 21.26 26.81
C GLU A 132 33.75 20.62 26.95
N ILE A 133 33.17 20.63 28.16
CA ILE A 133 31.78 20.19 28.42
C ILE A 133 30.78 20.99 27.56
N THR A 134 30.99 22.29 27.38
CA THR A 134 30.12 23.14 26.57
C THR A 134 30.23 22.82 25.07
N ALA A 135 31.45 22.55 24.58
CA ALA A 135 31.70 22.12 23.21
C ALA A 135 31.03 20.76 22.94
N LEU A 136 31.30 19.75 23.76
CA LEU A 136 30.68 18.41 23.66
C LEU A 136 29.16 18.47 23.73
N LYS A 137 28.58 19.35 24.57
CA LYS A 137 27.13 19.58 24.63
C LYS A 137 26.57 20.19 23.33
N SER A 138 27.33 21.04 22.65
CA SER A 138 26.95 21.59 21.34
C SER A 138 27.09 20.55 20.21
N GLU A 139 28.11 19.70 20.26
CA GLU A 139 28.28 18.59 19.32
C GLU A 139 27.17 17.54 19.47
N LEU A 140 26.80 17.20 20.71
CA LEU A 140 25.66 16.32 20.99
C LEU A 140 24.34 16.89 20.46
N ALA A 141 24.09 18.19 20.65
CA ALA A 141 22.89 18.85 20.12
C ALA A 141 22.87 18.87 18.58
N ASN A 142 24.03 19.10 17.93
CA ASN A 142 24.16 19.04 16.48
C ASN A 142 23.96 17.60 15.95
N ALA A 143 24.49 16.59 16.64
CA ALA A 143 24.28 15.18 16.29
C ALA A 143 22.81 14.77 16.45
N GLN A 144 22.14 15.21 17.52
CA GLN A 144 20.71 14.98 17.73
C GLN A 144 19.85 15.67 16.66
N CYS A 145 20.22 16.88 16.22
CA CYS A 145 19.53 17.56 15.11
C CYS A 145 19.66 16.77 13.80
N LYS A 146 20.88 16.36 13.43
CA LYS A 146 21.12 15.54 12.23
C LYS A 146 20.37 14.21 12.29
N HIS A 147 20.39 13.52 13.43
CA HIS A 147 19.65 12.27 13.60
C HIS A 147 18.13 12.48 13.42
N ASN A 148 17.57 13.56 13.95
CA ASN A 148 16.16 13.91 13.73
C ASN A 148 15.86 14.23 12.24
N GLU A 149 16.78 14.90 11.53
CA GLU A 149 16.66 15.15 10.08
C GLU A 149 16.78 13.87 9.24
N GLU A 150 17.60 12.91 9.65
CA GLU A 150 17.72 11.60 9.01
C GLU A 150 16.47 10.76 9.27
N LEU A 151 15.94 10.78 10.50
CA LEU A 151 14.71 10.09 10.89
C LEU A 151 13.49 10.65 10.13
N THR A 152 13.37 11.97 9.95
CA THR A 152 12.28 12.54 9.14
C THR A 152 12.41 12.20 7.66
N LYS A 153 13.62 12.20 7.08
CA LYS A 153 13.86 11.74 5.70
C LYS A 153 13.46 10.27 5.52
N LEU A 154 13.92 9.38 6.40
CA LEU A 154 13.58 7.95 6.37
C LEU A 154 12.07 7.72 6.55
N LYS A 155 11.39 8.51 7.39
CA LYS A 155 9.93 8.45 7.54
C LYS A 155 9.20 8.90 6.27
N MET A 156 9.64 10.00 5.63
CA MET A 156 9.07 10.46 4.35
C MET A 156 9.29 9.44 3.23
N GLU A 157 10.48 8.83 3.14
CA GLU A 157 10.77 7.80 2.15
C GLU A 157 9.94 6.53 2.39
N LEU A 158 9.75 6.12 3.65
CA LEU A 158 8.83 5.03 4.00
C LEU A 158 7.37 5.34 3.62
N GLU A 159 6.88 6.56 3.91
CA GLU A 159 5.54 6.99 3.49
C GLU A 159 5.38 7.06 1.96
N GLU A 160 6.44 7.39 1.22
CA GLU A 160 6.45 7.38 -0.24
C GLU A 160 6.47 5.94 -0.80
N GLN A 161 7.25 5.03 -0.20
CA GLN A 161 7.25 3.61 -0.60
C GLN A 161 5.92 2.92 -0.30
N VAL A 162 5.28 3.23 0.83
CA VAL A 162 3.92 2.74 1.15
C VAL A 162 2.90 3.24 0.10
N LYS A 163 2.99 4.51 -0.34
CA LYS A 163 2.14 5.03 -1.43
C LYS A 163 2.41 4.34 -2.77
N LYS A 164 3.68 4.06 -3.11
CA LYS A 164 4.05 3.29 -4.32
C LYS A 164 3.51 1.86 -4.26
N GLN A 165 3.63 1.20 -3.11
CA GLN A 165 3.10 -0.15 -2.90
C GLN A 165 1.56 -0.18 -3.00
N MET A 166 0.88 0.83 -2.46
CA MET A 166 -0.58 0.99 -2.58
C MET A 166 -1.02 1.16 -4.03
N GLY A 167 -0.41 2.08 -4.78
CA GLY A 167 -0.72 2.27 -6.21
C GLY A 167 -0.37 1.06 -7.10
N LEU A 168 0.66 0.28 -6.74
CA LEU A 168 0.94 -1.01 -7.39
C LEU A 168 -0.13 -2.07 -7.05
N MET A 169 -0.67 -2.06 -5.83
CA MET A 169 -1.74 -2.98 -5.42
C MET A 169 -3.05 -2.66 -6.15
N GLU A 170 -3.40 -1.38 -6.26
CA GLU A 170 -4.54 -0.89 -7.08
C GLU A 170 -4.39 -1.30 -8.56
N GLN A 171 -3.18 -1.21 -9.13
CA GLN A 171 -2.90 -1.67 -10.49
C GLN A 171 -3.05 -3.19 -10.66
N ILE A 172 -2.62 -3.98 -9.66
CA ILE A 172 -2.80 -5.44 -9.67
C ILE A 172 -4.28 -5.81 -9.55
N GLU A 173 -5.04 -5.11 -8.72
CA GLU A 173 -6.49 -5.31 -8.57
C GLU A 173 -7.22 -5.00 -9.89
N CYS A 174 -6.95 -3.83 -10.49
CA CYS A 174 -7.47 -3.45 -11.81
C CYS A 174 -7.08 -4.43 -12.93
N HIS A 175 -5.84 -4.96 -12.90
CA HIS A 175 -5.43 -6.00 -13.85
C HIS A 175 -6.22 -7.29 -13.63
N SER A 176 -6.45 -7.69 -12.37
CA SER A 176 -7.22 -8.89 -12.04
C SER A 176 -8.68 -8.80 -12.49
N ASP A 177 -9.31 -7.63 -12.35
CA ASP A 177 -10.65 -7.35 -12.88
C ASP A 177 -10.67 -7.40 -14.41
N SER A 178 -9.65 -6.85 -15.08
CA SER A 178 -9.54 -6.95 -16.54
C SER A 178 -9.35 -8.40 -17.01
N GLU A 179 -8.64 -9.23 -16.25
CA GLU A 179 -8.46 -10.66 -16.55
C GLU A 179 -9.75 -11.45 -16.31
N ASN A 180 -10.53 -11.08 -15.29
CA ASN A 180 -11.87 -11.63 -15.03
C ASN A 180 -12.85 -11.24 -16.15
N GLU A 181 -12.78 -10.00 -16.65
CA GLU A 181 -13.56 -9.54 -17.80
C GLU A 181 -13.21 -10.30 -19.09
N ILE A 182 -11.90 -10.49 -19.35
CA ILE A 182 -11.42 -11.31 -20.47
C ILE A 182 -11.93 -12.75 -20.37
N LYS A 183 -11.95 -13.35 -19.16
CA LYS A 183 -12.52 -14.69 -18.95
C LYS A 183 -14.03 -14.74 -19.23
N ARG A 184 -14.80 -13.76 -18.76
CA ARG A 184 -16.25 -13.64 -19.08
C ARG A 184 -16.46 -13.58 -20.58
N LEU A 185 -15.78 -12.67 -21.27
CA LEU A 185 -15.87 -12.52 -22.73
C LEU A 185 -15.42 -13.78 -23.49
N GLN A 186 -14.41 -14.50 -23.02
CA GLN A 186 -14.00 -15.78 -23.62
C GLN A 186 -15.04 -16.89 -23.46
N ASP A 187 -15.72 -16.96 -22.31
CA ASP A 187 -16.79 -17.93 -22.06
C ASP A 187 -18.07 -17.59 -22.87
N ASP A 188 -18.40 -16.31 -23.02
CA ASP A 188 -19.50 -15.85 -23.87
C ASP A 188 -19.21 -16.10 -25.36
N ILE A 189 -17.99 -15.81 -25.83
CA ILE A 189 -17.55 -16.18 -27.19
C ILE A 189 -17.66 -17.70 -27.40
N ARG A 190 -17.29 -18.51 -26.40
CA ARG A 190 -17.42 -19.98 -26.48
C ARG A 190 -18.89 -20.42 -26.54
N ARG A 191 -19.77 -19.78 -25.77
CA ARG A 191 -21.22 -20.04 -25.78
C ARG A 191 -21.85 -19.68 -27.12
N ILE A 192 -21.58 -18.47 -27.62
CA ILE A 192 -22.04 -17.98 -28.93
C ILE A 192 -21.55 -18.93 -30.04
N LYS A 193 -20.27 -19.33 -29.99
CA LYS A 193 -19.71 -20.29 -30.93
C LYS A 193 -20.45 -21.64 -30.90
N SER A 194 -20.72 -22.22 -29.73
CA SER A 194 -21.50 -23.47 -29.61
C SER A 194 -22.88 -23.33 -30.27
N THR A 195 -23.60 -22.23 -30.00
CA THR A 195 -24.92 -22.01 -30.59
C THR A 195 -24.89 -21.86 -32.11
N TYR A 196 -23.84 -21.27 -32.69
CA TYR A 196 -23.67 -21.24 -34.14
C TYR A 196 -23.25 -22.60 -34.73
N GLU A 197 -22.38 -23.36 -34.05
CA GLU A 197 -22.01 -24.72 -34.48
C GLU A 197 -23.24 -25.67 -34.45
N GLU A 198 -24.11 -25.53 -33.46
CA GLU A 198 -25.41 -26.23 -33.38
C GLU A 198 -26.38 -25.80 -34.50
N GLN A 199 -26.52 -24.49 -34.78
CA GLN A 199 -27.33 -24.00 -35.89
C GLN A 199 -26.82 -24.50 -37.26
N ILE A 200 -25.50 -24.48 -37.47
CA ILE A 200 -24.86 -25.00 -38.69
C ILE A 200 -25.10 -26.50 -38.83
N LEU A 201 -25.05 -27.26 -37.74
CA LEU A 201 -25.36 -28.70 -37.73
C LEU A 201 -26.84 -28.96 -38.08
N CYS A 202 -27.78 -28.18 -37.52
CA CYS A 202 -29.20 -28.25 -37.87
C CYS A 202 -29.47 -27.91 -39.33
N LEU A 203 -28.89 -26.83 -39.86
CA LEU A 203 -29.03 -26.43 -41.27
C LEU A 203 -28.40 -27.46 -42.23
N SER A 204 -27.25 -28.02 -41.88
CA SER A 204 -26.59 -29.08 -42.66
C SER A 204 -27.46 -30.33 -42.73
N LYS A 205 -28.08 -30.73 -41.61
CA LYS A 205 -29.00 -31.87 -41.56
C LYS A 205 -30.28 -31.61 -42.35
N GLN A 206 -30.81 -30.39 -42.33
CA GLN A 206 -31.95 -30.00 -43.18
C GLN A 206 -31.59 -30.09 -44.67
N LEU A 207 -30.45 -29.54 -45.07
CA LEU A 207 -29.93 -29.64 -46.45
C LEU A 207 -29.73 -31.09 -46.88
N GLU A 208 -29.23 -31.96 -46.00
CA GLU A 208 -29.08 -33.40 -46.25
C GLU A 208 -30.45 -34.06 -46.52
N THR A 209 -31.46 -33.81 -45.67
CA THR A 209 -32.82 -34.35 -45.90
C THR A 209 -33.48 -33.82 -47.18
N VAL A 210 -33.34 -32.53 -47.49
CA VAL A 210 -33.86 -31.93 -48.74
C VAL A 210 -33.15 -32.52 -49.97
N ASN A 211 -31.84 -32.78 -49.87
CA ASN A 211 -31.09 -33.42 -50.93
C ASN A 211 -31.49 -34.91 -51.09
N GLU A 212 -31.70 -35.65 -50.00
CA GLU A 212 -32.25 -37.00 -50.09
C GLU A 212 -33.62 -37.03 -50.78
N ASP A 213 -34.56 -36.17 -50.37
CA ASP A 213 -35.92 -36.16 -50.92
C ASP A 213 -35.94 -35.70 -52.38
N LYS A 214 -35.10 -34.74 -52.76
CA LYS A 214 -34.87 -34.38 -54.16
C LYS A 214 -34.26 -35.53 -54.97
N ASN A 215 -33.37 -36.33 -54.39
CA ASN A 215 -32.84 -37.52 -55.07
C ASN A 215 -33.93 -38.60 -55.25
N LYS A 216 -34.80 -38.81 -54.24
CA LYS A 216 -35.97 -39.71 -54.33
C LYS A 216 -36.92 -39.24 -55.44
N GLU A 217 -37.23 -37.94 -55.50
CA GLU A 217 -38.04 -37.34 -56.58
C GLU A 217 -37.40 -37.55 -57.95
N VAL A 218 -36.11 -37.25 -58.11
CA VAL A 218 -35.38 -37.45 -59.37
C VAL A 218 -35.41 -38.93 -59.80
N THR A 219 -35.26 -39.89 -58.88
CA THR A 219 -35.40 -41.32 -59.24
C THR A 219 -36.82 -41.69 -59.68
N ASN A 220 -37.85 -41.15 -59.01
CA ASN A 220 -39.25 -41.39 -59.38
C ASN A 220 -39.58 -40.80 -60.76
N LEU A 221 -39.07 -39.60 -61.06
CA LEU A 221 -39.21 -38.95 -62.37
C LEU A 221 -38.46 -39.72 -63.46
N GLN A 222 -37.24 -40.20 -63.20
CA GLN A 222 -36.49 -41.05 -64.13
C GLN A 222 -37.21 -42.37 -64.42
N GLU A 223 -37.77 -43.03 -63.40
CA GLU A 223 -38.57 -44.25 -63.59
C GLU A 223 -39.86 -43.97 -64.38
N THR A 224 -40.54 -42.85 -64.09
CA THR A 224 -41.73 -42.42 -64.84
C THR A 224 -41.41 -42.14 -66.32
N ILE A 225 -40.31 -41.43 -66.61
CA ILE A 225 -39.85 -41.16 -67.98
C ILE A 225 -39.47 -42.48 -68.69
N LYS A 226 -38.81 -43.41 -67.99
CA LYS A 226 -38.46 -44.73 -68.52
C LYS A 226 -39.70 -45.58 -68.83
N SER A 227 -40.69 -45.59 -67.94
CA SER A 227 -41.96 -46.28 -68.14
C SER A 227 -42.73 -45.71 -69.32
N ASN A 228 -42.88 -44.38 -69.37
CA ASN A 228 -43.59 -43.69 -70.46
C ASN A 228 -42.90 -43.87 -71.82
N SER A 229 -41.57 -43.74 -71.88
CA SER A 229 -40.82 -43.98 -73.13
C SER A 229 -40.88 -45.44 -73.59
N GLN A 230 -40.91 -46.41 -72.68
CA GLN A 230 -41.16 -47.82 -73.02
C GLN A 230 -42.60 -48.05 -73.50
N CYS A 231 -43.59 -47.35 -72.91
CA CYS A 231 -44.98 -47.38 -73.37
C CYS A 231 -45.12 -46.83 -74.80
N TYR A 232 -44.64 -45.61 -75.06
CA TYR A 232 -44.65 -45.01 -76.39
C TYR A 232 -43.86 -45.84 -77.42
N HIS A 233 -42.74 -46.46 -77.04
CA HIS A 233 -41.99 -47.35 -77.94
C HIS A 233 -42.80 -48.60 -78.34
N ASN A 234 -43.52 -49.20 -77.39
CA ASN A 234 -44.42 -50.31 -77.68
C ASN A 234 -45.61 -49.88 -78.55
N GLU A 235 -46.18 -48.69 -78.32
CA GLU A 235 -47.28 -48.15 -79.11
C GLU A 235 -46.84 -47.83 -80.55
N ILE A 236 -45.69 -47.17 -80.74
CA ILE A 236 -45.08 -46.93 -82.06
C ILE A 236 -44.80 -48.26 -82.78
N LYS A 237 -44.36 -49.30 -82.07
CA LYS A 237 -44.17 -50.64 -82.64
C LYS A 237 -45.50 -51.25 -83.10
N ASN A 238 -46.54 -51.19 -82.28
CA ASN A 238 -47.88 -51.71 -82.61
C ASN A 238 -48.46 -50.99 -83.84
N LEU A 239 -48.42 -49.65 -83.87
CA LEU A 239 -48.88 -48.83 -84.99
C LEU A 239 -48.10 -49.15 -86.28
N ASN A 240 -46.80 -49.39 -86.21
CA ASN A 240 -45.98 -49.80 -87.36
C ASN A 240 -46.32 -51.23 -87.84
N GLU A 241 -46.69 -52.14 -86.94
CA GLU A 241 -47.22 -53.46 -87.31
C GLU A 241 -48.63 -53.38 -87.93
N GLU A 242 -49.48 -52.44 -87.53
CA GLU A 242 -50.77 -52.16 -88.16
C GLU A 242 -50.62 -51.50 -89.54
N LEU A 243 -49.75 -50.51 -89.66
CA LEU A 243 -49.45 -49.85 -90.94
C LEU A 243 -48.94 -50.85 -91.98
N LYS A 244 -48.09 -51.82 -91.57
CA LYS A 244 -47.66 -52.93 -92.43
C LYS A 244 -48.81 -53.85 -92.87
N LYS A 245 -49.74 -54.19 -91.97
CA LYS A 245 -50.95 -54.99 -92.34
C LYS A 245 -51.79 -54.24 -93.36
N LEU A 246 -52.01 -52.93 -93.15
CA LEU A 246 -52.77 -52.07 -94.06
C LEU A 246 -52.06 -51.92 -95.42
N GLN A 247 -50.73 -51.79 -95.43
CA GLN A 247 -49.92 -51.73 -96.65
C GLN A 247 -50.00 -53.03 -97.47
N ILE A 248 -50.02 -54.19 -96.80
CA ILE A 248 -50.22 -55.49 -97.45
C ILE A 248 -51.63 -55.57 -98.05
N ALA A 249 -52.67 -55.27 -97.28
CA ALA A 249 -54.06 -55.29 -97.75
C ALA A 249 -54.28 -54.35 -98.95
N HIS A 250 -53.71 -53.14 -98.93
CA HIS A 250 -53.77 -52.20 -100.04
C HIS A 250 -53.00 -52.71 -101.28
N GLN A 251 -51.87 -53.39 -101.09
CA GLN A 251 -51.13 -54.02 -102.20
C GLN A 251 -51.91 -55.21 -102.80
N GLU A 252 -52.66 -55.95 -101.99
CA GLU A 252 -53.58 -57.00 -102.42
C GLU A 252 -54.77 -56.42 -103.20
N GLU A 253 -55.41 -55.35 -102.71
CA GLU A 253 -56.48 -54.63 -103.44
C GLU A 253 -56.01 -54.06 -104.78
N ILE A 254 -54.81 -53.45 -104.84
CA ILE A 254 -54.21 -52.99 -106.10
C ILE A 254 -54.02 -54.15 -107.08
N SER A 255 -53.60 -55.33 -106.58
CA SER A 255 -53.37 -56.52 -107.41
C SER A 255 -54.68 -57.11 -107.94
N GLU A 256 -55.71 -57.19 -107.10
CA GLU A 256 -57.08 -57.57 -107.45
C GLU A 256 -57.69 -56.62 -108.49
N LEU A 257 -57.55 -55.30 -108.30
CA LEU A 257 -58.01 -54.29 -109.25
C LEU A 257 -57.25 -54.36 -110.58
N MET A 258 -55.93 -54.53 -110.56
CA MET A 258 -55.12 -54.68 -111.77
C MET A 258 -55.50 -55.95 -112.56
N TYR A 259 -55.76 -57.07 -111.86
CA TYR A 259 -56.26 -58.30 -112.47
C TYR A 259 -57.64 -58.12 -113.12
N ARG A 260 -58.58 -57.42 -112.46
CA ARG A 260 -59.89 -57.06 -113.04
C ARG A 260 -59.77 -56.16 -114.27
N ILE A 261 -58.85 -55.19 -114.25
CA ILE A 261 -58.56 -54.33 -115.40
C ILE A 261 -57.99 -55.16 -116.57
N GLU A 262 -57.09 -56.11 -116.30
CA GLU A 262 -56.52 -56.98 -117.35
C GLU A 262 -57.59 -57.89 -117.99
N ILE A 263 -58.51 -58.47 -117.20
CA ILE A 263 -59.68 -59.21 -117.73
C ILE A 263 -60.53 -58.30 -118.60
N SER A 264 -60.90 -57.11 -118.11
CA SER A 264 -61.73 -56.16 -118.85
C SER A 264 -61.06 -55.69 -120.15
N SER A 265 -59.73 -55.54 -120.16
CA SER A 265 -58.96 -55.22 -121.36
C SER A 265 -59.02 -56.33 -122.41
N LYS A 266 -58.89 -57.61 -121.98
CA LYS A 266 -58.96 -58.77 -122.89
C LYS A 266 -60.36 -58.95 -123.47
N GLU A 267 -61.41 -58.79 -122.65
CA GLU A 267 -62.78 -58.76 -123.18
C GLU A 267 -62.99 -57.64 -124.22
N ASN A 268 -62.38 -56.47 -124.01
CA ASN A 268 -62.51 -55.34 -124.93
C ASN A 268 -61.73 -55.58 -126.24
N GLU A 269 -60.58 -56.25 -126.17
CA GLU A 269 -59.82 -56.70 -127.34
C GLU A 269 -60.59 -57.77 -128.14
N GLU A 270 -61.24 -58.74 -127.47
CA GLU A 270 -62.13 -59.70 -128.12
C GLU A 270 -63.33 -59.02 -128.79
N LYS A 271 -63.98 -58.06 -128.11
CA LYS A 271 -65.10 -57.26 -128.66
C LYS A 271 -64.64 -56.44 -129.88
N GLN A 272 -63.46 -55.82 -129.83
CA GLN A 272 -62.89 -55.11 -130.98
C GLN A 272 -62.61 -56.06 -132.15
N ASN A 273 -62.11 -57.26 -131.89
CA ASN A 273 -61.89 -58.26 -132.93
C ASN A 273 -63.20 -58.75 -133.57
N GLN A 274 -64.30 -58.89 -132.81
CA GLN A 274 -65.63 -59.17 -133.36
C GLN A 274 -66.16 -58.01 -134.23
N ILE A 275 -65.96 -56.76 -133.79
CA ILE A 275 -66.31 -55.56 -134.58
C ILE A 275 -65.54 -55.53 -135.91
N ASN A 276 -64.24 -55.81 -135.88
CA ASN A 276 -63.38 -55.86 -137.08
C ASN A 276 -63.87 -56.93 -138.09
N GLN A 277 -64.32 -58.09 -137.61
CA GLN A 277 -64.90 -59.14 -138.46
C GLN A 277 -66.22 -58.70 -139.11
N LEU A 278 -67.13 -58.10 -138.33
CA LEU A 278 -68.41 -57.58 -138.85
C LEU A 278 -68.22 -56.48 -139.90
N GLN A 279 -67.22 -55.60 -139.70
CA GLN A 279 -66.85 -54.58 -140.69
C GLN A 279 -66.37 -55.18 -142.02
N HIS A 280 -65.61 -56.28 -142.00
CA HIS A 280 -65.19 -56.96 -143.23
C HIS A 280 -66.40 -57.51 -144.00
N SER A 281 -67.33 -58.20 -143.32
CA SER A 281 -68.54 -58.75 -143.95
C SER A 281 -69.46 -57.68 -144.55
N LEU A 282 -69.65 -56.55 -143.86
CA LEU A 282 -70.39 -55.40 -144.37
C LEU A 282 -69.73 -54.77 -145.61
N THR A 283 -68.40 -54.77 -145.67
CA THR A 283 -67.65 -54.21 -146.81
C THR A 283 -67.86 -55.07 -148.07
N GLU A 284 -67.82 -56.40 -147.96
CA GLU A 284 -68.09 -57.31 -149.09
C GLU A 284 -69.54 -57.24 -149.59
N GLU A 285 -70.53 -57.08 -148.70
CA GLU A 285 -71.94 -56.94 -149.11
C GLU A 285 -72.19 -55.62 -149.87
N SER A 286 -71.51 -54.53 -149.49
CA SER A 286 -71.67 -53.23 -150.14
C SER A 286 -71.21 -53.22 -151.61
N LEU A 287 -70.10 -53.91 -151.91
CA LEU A 287 -69.53 -53.98 -153.26
C LEU A 287 -70.44 -54.71 -154.29
N MET A 288 -71.34 -55.56 -153.82
CA MET A 288 -72.21 -56.38 -154.67
C MET A 288 -73.56 -55.73 -155.03
N LYS A 289 -73.91 -54.59 -154.41
CA LYS A 289 -75.21 -53.91 -154.62
C LYS A 289 -75.14 -52.64 -155.46
N GLU A 290 -73.95 -52.06 -155.68
CA GLU A 290 -73.78 -50.81 -156.42
C GLU A 290 -73.80 -50.98 -157.96
N LYS A 291 -74.90 -51.53 -158.54
CA LYS A 291 -74.96 -51.69 -160.01
C LYS A 291 -76.30 -51.68 -160.76
N ASN A 292 -77.45 -51.35 -160.14
CA ASN A 292 -78.68 -51.08 -160.91
C ASN A 292 -79.80 -50.38 -160.11
N VAL A 293 -80.61 -49.54 -160.80
CA VAL A 293 -81.86 -48.86 -160.34
C VAL A 293 -81.67 -47.84 -159.18
N LYS A 294 -81.95 -46.53 -159.24
CA LYS A 294 -82.51 -45.58 -160.23
C LYS A 294 -84.04 -45.53 -160.44
N TYR A 295 -84.61 -44.35 -160.12
CA TYR A 295 -86.00 -43.84 -160.32
C TYR A 295 -87.07 -44.05 -159.22
N GLU A 296 -87.59 -42.90 -158.76
CA GLU A 296 -88.99 -42.53 -158.44
C GLU A 296 -89.83 -43.12 -157.26
N MET A 297 -90.22 -42.18 -156.37
CA MET A 297 -91.61 -41.77 -156.07
C MET A 297 -92.24 -42.10 -154.68
N CYS A 298 -92.51 -41.00 -153.95
CA CYS A 298 -93.62 -40.67 -153.04
C CYS A 298 -94.09 -41.52 -151.83
N ALA A 299 -94.49 -40.73 -150.81
CA ALA A 299 -95.65 -40.87 -149.92
C ALA A 299 -95.62 -41.86 -148.74
N ASP A 300 -95.60 -41.25 -147.55
CA ASP A 300 -96.62 -41.39 -146.50
C ASP A 300 -97.08 -42.80 -146.09
N THR A 301 -96.55 -43.28 -144.98
CA THR A 301 -97.40 -43.78 -143.88
C THR A 301 -96.89 -43.28 -142.52
N ASP A 302 -97.81 -42.70 -141.75
CA ASP A 302 -97.62 -42.30 -140.36
C ASP A 302 -97.51 -43.49 -139.38
N GLN A 303 -97.43 -43.14 -138.08
CA GLN A 303 -97.94 -43.89 -136.93
C GLN A 303 -96.97 -44.78 -136.13
N ARG A 304 -96.07 -44.13 -135.38
CA ARG A 304 -95.77 -44.36 -133.92
C ARG A 304 -94.64 -43.41 -133.50
N ALA A 305 -94.84 -42.33 -132.73
CA ALA A 305 -96.04 -41.80 -132.07
C ALA A 305 -96.62 -42.64 -130.91
N TYR A 306 -95.78 -42.96 -129.91
CA TYR A 306 -96.08 -43.29 -128.49
C TYR A 306 -94.71 -43.56 -127.81
N ASP A 307 -94.14 -42.79 -126.87
CA ASP A 307 -94.57 -41.54 -126.20
C ASP A 307 -93.46 -40.49 -126.17
N LEU A 308 -93.84 -39.23 -126.39
CA LEU A 308 -93.34 -38.09 -125.63
C LEU A 308 -94.55 -37.55 -124.82
N GLU A 309 -94.29 -36.75 -123.79
CA GLU A 309 -95.33 -36.03 -123.01
C GLU A 309 -96.17 -36.87 -122.01
N GLN A 310 -95.54 -37.76 -121.21
CA GLN A 310 -96.18 -38.21 -119.95
C GLN A 310 -95.22 -38.61 -118.80
N LEU A 311 -94.24 -37.76 -118.45
CA LEU A 311 -93.59 -37.87 -117.12
C LEU A 311 -93.04 -36.53 -116.57
N ARG A 312 -93.79 -35.45 -116.81
CA ARG A 312 -93.75 -34.21 -116.01
C ARG A 312 -95.15 -34.03 -115.42
N GLU A 313 -95.21 -33.68 -114.12
CA GLU A 313 -96.41 -33.20 -113.40
C GLU A 313 -97.55 -34.19 -113.05
N VAL A 314 -97.26 -35.16 -112.17
CA VAL A 314 -98.18 -35.59 -111.08
C VAL A 314 -97.30 -35.80 -109.84
N LEU A 315 -97.17 -34.87 -108.88
CA LEU A 315 -98.14 -34.28 -107.95
C LEU A 315 -98.62 -35.25 -106.84
N ASN A 316 -98.40 -34.80 -105.59
CA ASN A 316 -99.10 -35.16 -104.35
C ASN A 316 -98.56 -36.32 -103.46
N LYS A 317 -98.60 -36.05 -102.14
CA LYS A 317 -98.57 -36.93 -100.96
C LYS A 317 -97.24 -37.58 -100.47
N ASN A 318 -96.83 -37.04 -99.31
CA ASN A 318 -96.45 -37.77 -98.08
C ASN A 318 -95.05 -38.42 -98.02
N VAL A 319 -94.40 -38.51 -96.85
CA VAL A 319 -94.94 -38.45 -95.48
C VAL A 319 -94.46 -37.25 -94.67
N GLU A 320 -95.43 -36.44 -94.24
CA GLU A 320 -95.36 -35.57 -93.07
C GLU A 320 -96.47 -36.04 -92.10
N ASN A 321 -96.11 -36.54 -90.91
CA ASN A 321 -96.99 -37.06 -89.84
C ASN A 321 -96.09 -37.59 -88.70
N LYS A 322 -96.31 -37.48 -87.39
CA LYS A 322 -97.49 -37.33 -86.48
C LYS A 322 -97.06 -36.51 -85.23
N ILE A 323 -97.88 -35.93 -84.33
CA ILE A 323 -99.33 -35.80 -84.01
C ILE A 323 -99.43 -34.52 -83.13
N GLY A 324 -100.52 -33.75 -82.94
CA GLY A 324 -101.96 -33.84 -83.25
C GLY A 324 -102.76 -33.35 -82.01
N VAL A 325 -103.50 -32.22 -81.91
CA VAL A 325 -104.46 -31.46 -82.78
C VAL A 325 -105.95 -31.77 -82.40
N VAL A 326 -106.85 -30.76 -82.56
CA VAL A 326 -108.33 -30.73 -82.29
C VAL A 326 -108.76 -30.35 -80.84
N ASP A 327 -109.91 -29.72 -80.56
CA ASP A 327 -110.52 -28.45 -81.06
C ASP A 327 -111.78 -28.05 -80.23
N THR A 328 -112.41 -26.92 -80.58
CA THR A 328 -113.69 -26.33 -80.07
C THR A 328 -114.92 -27.25 -79.88
N HIS A 329 -115.81 -26.97 -78.89
CA HIS A 329 -117.13 -26.28 -79.06
C HIS A 329 -117.99 -26.20 -77.76
N GLU A 330 -119.00 -25.31 -77.75
CA GLU A 330 -120.07 -25.07 -76.73
C GLU A 330 -121.31 -25.98 -76.99
N ASP A 331 -122.31 -26.29 -76.13
CA ASP A 331 -122.73 -26.00 -74.72
C ASP A 331 -123.73 -27.17 -74.30
N PRO A 332 -124.87 -27.12 -73.51
CA PRO A 332 -125.41 -26.22 -72.46
C PRO A 332 -126.08 -26.89 -71.20
N CYS A 333 -126.62 -26.03 -70.31
CA CYS A 333 -127.73 -26.23 -69.34
C CYS A 333 -127.44 -26.76 -67.90
N ALA A 334 -128.29 -26.36 -66.91
CA ALA A 334 -127.90 -26.25 -65.48
C ALA A 334 -129.06 -26.30 -64.43
N GLU A 335 -128.76 -25.88 -63.17
CA GLU A 335 -129.64 -25.25 -62.14
C GLU A 335 -130.02 -26.04 -60.84
N VAL A 336 -129.22 -25.91 -59.75
CA VAL A 336 -129.57 -26.29 -58.34
C VAL A 336 -128.89 -25.44 -57.22
N LYS A 337 -127.78 -24.73 -57.49
CA LYS A 337 -126.63 -24.66 -56.55
C LYS A 337 -126.50 -23.43 -55.61
N MET A 338 -127.56 -22.99 -54.92
CA MET A 338 -127.54 -21.70 -54.17
C MET A 338 -127.42 -21.78 -52.63
N GLU A 339 -128.09 -22.72 -51.95
CA GLU A 339 -128.32 -22.68 -50.49
C GLU A 339 -127.05 -22.73 -49.61
N GLU A 340 -126.02 -23.46 -50.03
CA GLU A 340 -124.86 -23.78 -49.18
C GLU A 340 -123.97 -22.57 -48.85
N LYS A 341 -124.02 -21.51 -49.66
CA LYS A 341 -123.06 -20.39 -49.60
C LYS A 341 -123.19 -19.52 -48.34
N VAL A 342 -124.36 -19.44 -47.72
CA VAL A 342 -124.62 -18.48 -46.62
C VAL A 342 -123.88 -18.90 -45.34
N ARG A 343 -124.06 -20.15 -44.89
CA ARG A 343 -123.42 -20.66 -43.66
C ARG A 343 -121.89 -20.65 -43.68
N HIS A 344 -121.28 -20.61 -44.86
CA HIS A 344 -119.81 -20.54 -44.98
C HIS A 344 -119.28 -19.15 -44.58
N LEU A 345 -120.05 -18.08 -44.79
CA LEU A 345 -119.60 -16.71 -44.55
C LEU A 345 -119.56 -16.33 -43.06
N GLU A 346 -120.45 -16.90 -42.25
CA GLU A 346 -120.54 -16.60 -40.82
C GLU A 346 -119.32 -17.16 -40.05
N HIS A 347 -118.93 -18.41 -40.32
CA HIS A 347 -117.73 -19.02 -39.73
C HIS A 347 -116.45 -18.24 -40.07
N CYS A 348 -116.31 -17.79 -41.31
CA CYS A 348 -115.16 -16.99 -41.74
C CYS A 348 -115.05 -15.65 -41.01
N LEU A 349 -116.15 -15.10 -40.47
CA LEU A 349 -116.14 -13.83 -39.73
C LEU A 349 -115.58 -14.01 -38.31
N GLU A 350 -116.04 -15.03 -37.58
CA GLU A 350 -115.57 -15.33 -36.22
C GLU A 350 -114.09 -15.74 -36.22
N GLU A 351 -113.68 -16.53 -37.20
CA GLU A 351 -112.30 -16.95 -37.42
C GLU A 351 -111.38 -15.74 -37.68
N LEU A 352 -111.79 -14.81 -38.54
CA LEU A 352 -111.08 -13.56 -38.82
C LEU A 352 -110.96 -12.65 -37.59
N GLN A 353 -112.01 -12.58 -36.76
CA GLN A 353 -111.97 -11.79 -35.52
C GLN A 353 -111.01 -12.39 -34.48
N SER A 354 -110.91 -13.72 -34.40
CA SER A 354 -109.91 -14.41 -33.57
C SER A 354 -108.48 -14.11 -34.04
N GLN A 355 -108.22 -14.22 -35.36
CA GLN A 355 -106.93 -13.89 -35.97
C GLN A 355 -106.50 -12.44 -35.66
N HIS A 356 -107.43 -11.48 -35.72
CA HIS A 356 -107.14 -10.08 -35.39
C HIS A 356 -106.74 -9.89 -33.91
N SER A 357 -107.27 -10.69 -32.97
CA SER A 357 -106.85 -10.61 -31.57
C SER A 357 -105.42 -11.08 -31.38
N ILE A 358 -105.06 -12.23 -31.99
CA ILE A 358 -103.71 -12.80 -31.91
C ILE A 358 -102.67 -11.81 -32.51
N LEU A 359 -102.97 -11.26 -33.69
CA LEU A 359 -102.09 -10.31 -34.38
C LEU A 359 -101.82 -9.03 -33.55
N LYS A 360 -102.79 -8.60 -32.73
CA LYS A 360 -102.66 -7.43 -31.85
C LYS A 360 -101.73 -7.71 -30.66
N ASP A 361 -101.83 -8.90 -30.07
CA ASP A 361 -100.99 -9.29 -28.95
C ASP A 361 -99.55 -9.59 -29.42
N GLU A 362 -99.39 -10.19 -30.61
CA GLU A 362 -98.11 -10.35 -31.31
C GLU A 362 -97.44 -9.00 -31.61
N LEU A 363 -98.18 -8.04 -32.18
CA LEU A 363 -97.68 -6.68 -32.42
C LEU A 363 -97.25 -5.98 -31.12
N THR A 364 -97.97 -6.22 -30.02
CA THR A 364 -97.64 -5.68 -28.69
C THR A 364 -96.36 -6.31 -28.14
N TYR A 365 -96.19 -7.63 -28.30
CA TYR A 365 -94.95 -8.33 -27.95
C TYR A 365 -93.77 -7.83 -28.79
N MET A 366 -93.92 -7.73 -30.11
CA MET A 366 -92.91 -7.18 -31.02
C MET A 366 -92.51 -5.76 -30.62
N SER A 367 -93.46 -4.89 -30.27
CA SER A 367 -93.16 -3.52 -29.83
C SER A 367 -92.34 -3.49 -28.53
N ASN A 368 -92.62 -4.39 -27.58
CA ASN A 368 -91.88 -4.49 -26.32
C ASN A 368 -90.48 -5.09 -26.52
N VAL A 369 -90.32 -6.06 -27.43
CA VAL A 369 -89.00 -6.60 -27.81
C VAL A 369 -88.17 -5.54 -28.55
N LYS A 370 -88.78 -4.81 -29.50
CA LYS A 370 -88.15 -3.69 -30.20
C LYS A 370 -87.61 -2.65 -29.23
N LEU A 371 -88.44 -2.20 -28.27
CA LEU A 371 -88.03 -1.18 -27.30
C LEU A 371 -86.84 -1.64 -26.45
N LYS A 372 -86.82 -2.91 -26.00
CA LYS A 372 -85.67 -3.46 -25.27
C LYS A 372 -84.39 -3.54 -26.11
N LEU A 373 -84.50 -3.85 -27.40
CA LEU A 373 -83.37 -3.85 -28.33
C LEU A 373 -82.89 -2.42 -28.60
N GLU A 374 -83.78 -1.44 -28.71
CA GLU A 374 -83.43 -0.02 -28.83
C GLU A 374 -82.72 0.49 -27.57
N GLU A 375 -83.17 0.11 -26.37
CA GLU A 375 -82.46 0.40 -25.11
C GLU A 375 -81.08 -0.25 -25.02
N GLU A 376 -80.95 -1.52 -25.44
CA GLU A 376 -79.66 -2.24 -25.44
C GLU A 376 -78.66 -1.64 -26.42
N ILE A 377 -79.12 -1.23 -27.61
CA ILE A 377 -78.31 -0.52 -28.59
C ILE A 377 -77.82 0.82 -28.05
N HIS A 378 -78.60 1.52 -27.20
CA HIS A 378 -78.13 2.74 -26.53
C HIS A 378 -77.07 2.41 -25.47
N ARG A 379 -77.28 1.41 -24.60
CA ARG A 379 -76.28 0.98 -23.60
C ARG A 379 -74.93 0.63 -24.24
N ILE A 380 -74.93 -0.27 -25.23
CA ILE A 380 -73.71 -0.71 -25.93
C ILE A 380 -73.00 0.47 -26.62
N LYS A 381 -73.76 1.44 -27.14
CA LYS A 381 -73.21 2.62 -27.81
C LYS A 381 -72.58 3.62 -26.82
N ASP A 382 -73.18 3.80 -25.66
CA ASP A 382 -72.67 4.67 -24.60
C ASP A 382 -71.43 4.03 -23.93
N GLU A 383 -71.45 2.71 -23.71
CA GLU A 383 -70.28 1.92 -23.28
C GLU A 383 -69.12 2.04 -24.28
N TYR A 384 -69.39 1.86 -25.58
CA TYR A 384 -68.39 2.05 -26.65
C TYR A 384 -67.84 3.48 -26.71
N PHE A 385 -68.66 4.51 -26.44
CA PHE A 385 -68.16 5.88 -26.39
C PHE A 385 -67.16 6.08 -25.24
N HIS A 386 -67.45 5.55 -24.05
CA HIS A 386 -66.55 5.66 -22.90
C HIS A 386 -65.29 4.81 -23.06
N GLU A 387 -65.37 3.58 -23.58
CA GLU A 387 -64.18 2.78 -23.91
C GLU A 387 -63.28 3.51 -24.91
N ARG A 388 -63.85 4.15 -25.92
CA ARG A 388 -63.09 4.96 -26.89
C ARG A 388 -62.49 6.22 -26.24
N GLU A 389 -63.21 6.89 -25.34
CA GLU A 389 -62.70 8.07 -24.61
C GLU A 389 -61.53 7.70 -23.67
N ASP A 390 -61.61 6.56 -22.98
CA ASP A 390 -60.52 6.03 -22.15
C ASP A 390 -59.31 5.62 -23.01
N LEU A 391 -59.54 5.01 -24.18
CA LEU A 391 -58.47 4.68 -25.14
C LEU A 391 -57.81 5.94 -25.73
N ASP A 392 -58.59 6.95 -26.14
CA ASP A 392 -58.07 8.23 -26.61
C ASP A 392 -57.26 8.93 -25.51
N PHE A 393 -57.73 8.93 -24.25
CA PHE A 393 -56.97 9.44 -23.11
C PHE A 393 -55.65 8.66 -22.92
N LYS A 394 -55.69 7.32 -22.97
CA LYS A 394 -54.50 6.48 -22.80
C LYS A 394 -53.49 6.66 -23.94
N ILE A 395 -53.95 6.87 -25.16
CA ILE A 395 -53.11 7.21 -26.32
C ILE A 395 -52.40 8.55 -26.08
N ASN A 396 -53.09 9.57 -25.57
CA ASN A 396 -52.49 10.87 -25.28
C ASN A 396 -51.45 10.78 -24.14
N GLU A 397 -51.72 10.04 -23.06
CA GLU A 397 -50.76 9.79 -21.98
C GLU A 397 -49.49 9.08 -22.48
N LEU A 398 -49.64 8.08 -23.35
CA LEU A 398 -48.52 7.36 -23.96
C LEU A 398 -47.75 8.23 -24.97
N GLN A 399 -48.41 9.14 -25.68
CA GLN A 399 -47.75 10.11 -26.56
C GLN A 399 -46.90 11.12 -25.76
N LEU A 400 -47.43 11.66 -24.66
CA LEU A 400 -46.67 12.56 -23.77
C LEU A 400 -45.47 11.83 -23.16
N SER A 401 -45.68 10.62 -22.62
CA SER A 401 -44.61 9.78 -22.07
C SER A 401 -43.51 9.49 -23.11
N LYS A 402 -43.89 9.25 -24.37
CA LYS A 402 -42.96 9.05 -25.49
C LYS A 402 -42.18 10.34 -25.80
N GLU A 403 -42.82 11.50 -25.77
CA GLU A 403 -42.15 12.79 -26.01
C GLU A 403 -41.11 13.08 -24.90
N ASP A 404 -41.46 12.86 -23.64
CA ASP A 404 -40.51 12.96 -22.51
C ASP A 404 -39.30 12.02 -22.70
N TYR A 405 -39.53 10.75 -23.05
CA TYR A 405 -38.44 9.81 -23.35
C TYR A 405 -37.61 10.24 -24.58
N CYS A 406 -38.23 10.80 -25.62
CA CYS A 406 -37.51 11.36 -26.77
C CYS A 406 -36.64 12.55 -26.35
N CYS A 407 -37.10 13.45 -25.49
CA CYS A 407 -36.30 14.55 -24.95
C CYS A 407 -35.11 14.06 -24.11
N VAL A 408 -35.31 13.02 -23.28
CA VAL A 408 -34.21 12.39 -22.51
C VAL A 408 -33.20 11.72 -23.45
N ILE A 409 -33.65 11.01 -24.48
CA ILE A 409 -32.78 10.39 -25.50
C ILE A 409 -31.98 11.45 -26.25
N GLU A 410 -32.60 12.56 -26.66
CA GLU A 410 -31.91 13.64 -27.39
C GLU A 410 -30.86 14.34 -26.51
N LYS A 411 -31.19 14.56 -25.24
CA LYS A 411 -30.23 15.05 -24.24
C LYS A 411 -29.04 14.09 -24.09
N LEU A 412 -29.29 12.79 -23.91
CA LEU A 412 -28.24 11.78 -23.74
C LEU A 412 -27.35 11.64 -24.99
N LYS A 413 -27.89 11.83 -26.21
CA LYS A 413 -27.09 11.92 -27.44
C LYS A 413 -26.14 13.11 -27.40
N LEU A 414 -26.62 14.29 -27.01
CA LEU A 414 -25.80 15.51 -26.91
C LEU A 414 -24.72 15.39 -25.84
N GLU A 415 -25.04 14.82 -24.67
CA GLU A 415 -24.07 14.55 -23.60
C GLU A 415 -23.03 13.50 -24.05
N LEU A 416 -23.43 12.44 -24.75
CA LEU A 416 -22.52 11.45 -25.35
C LEU A 416 -21.62 12.06 -26.44
N GLN A 417 -22.15 12.96 -27.27
CA GLN A 417 -21.37 13.66 -28.28
C GLN A 417 -20.34 14.59 -27.63
N ALA A 418 -20.74 15.43 -26.67
CA ALA A 418 -19.83 16.30 -25.94
C ALA A 418 -18.73 15.51 -25.20
N ALA A 419 -19.06 14.35 -24.62
CA ALA A 419 -18.08 13.45 -24.02
C ALA A 419 -17.08 12.88 -25.03
N ARG A 420 -17.53 12.53 -26.25
CA ARG A 420 -16.64 12.09 -27.34
C ARG A 420 -15.72 13.22 -27.82
N GLU A 421 -16.27 14.41 -28.08
CA GLU A 421 -15.51 15.59 -28.49
C GLU A 421 -14.46 15.97 -27.44
N HIS A 422 -14.79 15.86 -26.14
CA HIS A 422 -13.83 16.05 -25.05
C HIS A 422 -12.73 14.99 -25.03
N CYS A 423 -13.08 13.70 -25.18
CA CYS A 423 -12.10 12.62 -25.25
C CYS A 423 -11.18 12.72 -26.48
N GLU A 424 -11.72 13.06 -27.65
CA GLU A 424 -10.93 13.30 -28.86
C GLU A 424 -9.98 14.49 -28.68
N THR A 425 -10.46 15.60 -28.07
CA THR A 425 -9.63 16.76 -27.74
C THR A 425 -8.48 16.36 -26.82
N ALA A 426 -8.76 15.71 -25.68
CA ALA A 426 -7.75 15.25 -24.73
C ALA A 426 -6.72 14.29 -25.36
N ILE A 427 -7.15 13.40 -26.26
CA ILE A 427 -6.25 12.52 -27.04
C ILE A 427 -5.35 13.34 -27.97
N THR A 428 -5.85 14.40 -28.61
CA THR A 428 -5.02 15.27 -29.46
C THR A 428 -4.04 16.12 -28.65
N GLU A 429 -4.44 16.62 -27.48
CA GLU A 429 -3.58 17.39 -26.57
C GLU A 429 -2.45 16.51 -26.02
N HIS A 430 -2.77 15.34 -25.44
CA HIS A 430 -1.77 14.39 -24.95
C HIS A 430 -0.82 13.90 -26.06
N LYS A 431 -1.32 13.74 -27.30
CA LYS A 431 -0.49 13.42 -28.46
C LYS A 431 0.48 14.56 -28.82
N LEU A 432 0.03 15.81 -28.76
CA LEU A 432 0.86 16.99 -29.00
C LEU A 432 1.90 17.19 -27.89
N GLU A 433 1.54 16.97 -26.63
CA GLU A 433 2.45 16.96 -25.48
C GLU A 433 3.51 15.86 -25.61
N THR A 434 3.09 14.62 -25.89
CA THR A 434 4.00 13.48 -26.14
C THR A 434 4.97 13.76 -27.29
N GLN A 435 4.50 14.40 -28.37
CA GLN A 435 5.36 14.81 -29.48
C GLN A 435 6.34 15.91 -29.04
N THR A 436 5.87 16.93 -28.33
CA THR A 436 6.69 18.06 -27.84
C THR A 436 7.79 17.58 -26.90
N LEU A 437 7.47 16.68 -25.97
CA LEU A 437 8.42 16.05 -25.06
C LEU A 437 9.44 15.19 -25.82
N LYS A 438 9.01 14.42 -26.82
CA LYS A 438 9.91 13.64 -27.69
C LYS A 438 10.84 14.53 -28.53
N GLU A 439 10.37 15.68 -28.99
CA GLU A 439 11.17 16.69 -29.69
C GLU A 439 12.09 17.48 -28.74
N GLN A 440 11.74 17.60 -27.47
CA GLN A 440 12.62 18.13 -26.42
C GLN A 440 13.74 17.14 -26.10
N HIS A 441 13.43 15.90 -25.71
CA HIS A 441 14.45 14.88 -25.43
C HIS A 441 15.39 14.67 -26.62
N LYS A 442 14.89 14.73 -27.87
CA LYS A 442 15.74 14.67 -29.07
C LYS A 442 16.72 15.84 -29.15
N ARG A 443 16.29 17.07 -28.83
CA ARG A 443 17.18 18.26 -28.79
C ARG A 443 18.21 18.14 -27.67
N GLU A 444 17.79 17.79 -26.47
CA GLU A 444 18.69 17.60 -25.30
C GLU A 444 19.75 16.53 -25.58
N ILE A 445 19.37 15.40 -26.22
CA ILE A 445 20.32 14.37 -26.66
C ILE A 445 21.26 14.90 -27.75
N SER A 446 20.78 15.68 -28.72
CA SER A 446 21.66 16.31 -29.73
C SER A 446 22.63 17.31 -29.11
N GLU A 447 22.17 18.18 -28.22
CA GLU A 447 22.98 19.17 -27.49
C GLU A 447 24.01 18.49 -26.57
N LEU A 448 23.65 17.40 -25.87
CA LEU A 448 24.61 16.61 -25.09
C LEU A 448 25.69 15.97 -25.97
N ASN A 449 25.33 15.43 -27.14
CA ASN A 449 26.30 14.86 -28.07
C ASN A 449 27.22 15.95 -28.67
N GLU A 450 26.70 17.12 -29.02
CA GLU A 450 27.51 18.25 -29.52
C GLU A 450 28.46 18.80 -28.45
N ASN A 451 28.01 18.90 -27.20
CA ASN A 451 28.85 19.29 -26.06
C ASN A 451 29.93 18.25 -25.77
N LEU A 452 29.62 16.94 -25.84
CA LEU A 452 30.58 15.86 -25.64
C LEU A 452 31.65 15.83 -26.76
N LEU A 453 31.22 15.92 -28.03
CA LEU A 453 32.10 15.95 -29.19
C LEU A 453 33.01 17.19 -29.18
N SER A 454 32.45 18.38 -28.94
CA SER A 454 33.24 19.61 -28.89
C SER A 454 34.11 19.72 -27.63
N GLY A 455 33.78 19.02 -26.55
CA GLY A 455 34.66 18.81 -25.40
C GLY A 455 35.87 17.96 -25.76
N SER A 456 35.63 16.78 -26.34
CA SER A 456 36.68 15.85 -26.79
C SER A 456 37.58 16.46 -27.89
N GLU A 457 37.01 17.27 -28.80
CA GLU A 457 37.80 17.98 -29.81
C GLU A 457 38.73 19.04 -29.20
N LYS A 458 38.28 19.79 -28.18
CA LYS A 458 39.14 20.75 -27.46
C LYS A 458 40.27 20.06 -26.69
N GLU A 459 39.98 18.94 -26.03
CA GLU A 459 40.99 18.11 -25.35
C GLU A 459 42.02 17.57 -26.35
N LYS A 460 41.56 17.00 -27.46
CA LYS A 460 42.40 16.51 -28.56
C LYS A 460 43.27 17.63 -29.16
N LEU A 461 42.74 18.84 -29.31
CA LEU A 461 43.51 20.00 -29.77
C LEU A 461 44.58 20.40 -28.74
N SER A 462 44.28 20.40 -27.44
CA SER A 462 45.28 20.64 -26.38
C SER A 462 46.43 19.63 -26.45
N LEU A 463 46.08 18.33 -26.53
CA LEU A 463 47.06 17.25 -26.65
C LEU A 463 47.91 17.36 -27.94
N VAL A 464 47.34 17.86 -29.05
CA VAL A 464 48.09 18.13 -30.28
C VAL A 464 49.06 19.30 -30.11
N PHE A 465 48.69 20.36 -29.39
CA PHE A 465 49.62 21.46 -29.07
C PHE A 465 50.74 21.01 -28.13
N GLU A 466 50.44 20.23 -27.09
CA GLU A 466 51.45 19.65 -26.18
C GLU A 466 52.41 18.71 -26.93
N LEU A 467 51.89 17.85 -27.82
CA LEU A 467 52.71 16.98 -28.68
C LEU A 467 53.54 17.77 -29.69
N GLN A 468 53.10 18.96 -30.14
CA GLN A 468 53.91 19.83 -30.98
C GLN A 468 55.00 20.54 -30.17
N GLU A 469 54.72 21.05 -28.97
CA GLU A 469 55.76 21.66 -28.12
C GLU A 469 56.84 20.63 -27.78
N LEU A 470 56.46 19.40 -27.42
CA LEU A 470 57.40 18.30 -27.18
C LEU A 470 58.22 17.93 -28.43
N ARG A 471 57.65 18.02 -29.63
CA ARG A 471 58.39 17.85 -30.89
C ARG A 471 59.39 18.99 -31.11
N GLU A 472 59.00 20.23 -30.88
CA GLU A 472 59.89 21.40 -31.04
C GLU A 472 61.05 21.36 -30.02
N GLN A 473 60.80 20.90 -28.79
CA GLN A 473 61.84 20.63 -27.80
C GLN A 473 62.80 19.50 -28.24
N LEU A 474 62.28 18.41 -28.82
CA LEU A 474 63.10 17.31 -29.34
C LEU A 474 63.93 17.72 -30.57
N GLU A 475 63.35 18.48 -31.50
CA GLU A 475 64.02 18.98 -32.69
C GLU A 475 65.17 19.93 -32.31
N LYS A 476 64.92 20.86 -31.39
CA LYS A 476 65.93 21.76 -30.84
C LYS A 476 67.09 20.99 -30.18
N LEU A 477 66.78 19.92 -29.42
CA LEU A 477 67.81 19.08 -28.80
C LEU A 477 68.57 18.21 -29.82
N SER A 478 67.94 17.87 -30.96
CA SER A 478 68.63 17.26 -32.10
C SER A 478 69.57 18.25 -32.79
N GLN A 479 69.13 19.50 -33.01
CA GLN A 479 69.96 20.56 -33.56
C GLN A 479 71.16 20.87 -32.65
N GLU A 480 70.97 21.03 -31.34
CA GLU A 480 72.08 21.26 -30.39
C GLU A 480 73.11 20.12 -30.41
N LYS A 481 72.64 18.87 -30.58
CA LYS A 481 73.49 17.69 -30.77
C LYS A 481 74.22 17.72 -32.11
N GLU A 482 73.57 18.11 -33.21
CA GLU A 482 74.21 18.21 -34.53
C GLU A 482 75.21 19.37 -34.62
N GLU A 483 74.96 20.49 -33.95
CA GLU A 483 75.91 21.58 -33.77
C GLU A 483 77.13 21.14 -32.95
N ALA A 484 76.92 20.39 -31.86
CA ALA A 484 78.02 19.82 -31.08
C ALA A 484 78.86 18.81 -31.89
N VAL A 485 78.21 17.93 -32.67
CA VAL A 485 78.88 17.01 -33.60
C VAL A 485 79.62 17.76 -34.71
N SER A 486 79.05 18.83 -35.25
CA SER A 486 79.67 19.67 -36.28
C SER A 486 80.87 20.44 -35.74
N SER A 487 80.80 20.95 -34.51
CA SER A 487 81.93 21.56 -33.81
C SER A 487 83.07 20.55 -33.58
N TYR A 488 82.74 19.32 -33.17
CA TYR A 488 83.72 18.23 -33.04
C TYR A 488 84.34 17.82 -34.38
N ASN A 489 83.53 17.71 -35.44
CA ASN A 489 84.00 17.43 -36.80
C ASN A 489 84.92 18.54 -37.32
N SER A 490 84.55 19.79 -37.13
CA SER A 490 85.36 20.95 -37.50
C SER A 490 86.69 20.98 -36.73
N LEU A 491 86.68 20.69 -35.43
CA LEU A 491 87.92 20.56 -34.65
C LEU A 491 88.82 19.44 -35.19
N ARG A 492 88.25 18.25 -35.47
CA ARG A 492 88.98 17.15 -36.13
C ARG A 492 89.56 17.59 -37.47
N GLU A 493 88.78 18.26 -38.31
CA GLU A 493 89.21 18.75 -39.62
C GLU A 493 90.31 19.80 -39.51
N THR A 494 90.29 20.70 -38.51
CA THR A 494 91.42 21.62 -38.29
C THR A 494 92.70 20.90 -37.86
N MET A 495 92.59 19.81 -37.08
CA MET A 495 93.74 18.98 -36.72
C MET A 495 94.26 18.17 -37.93
N GLU A 496 93.35 17.67 -38.78
CA GLU A 496 93.69 16.95 -40.01
C GLU A 496 94.32 17.88 -41.06
N THR A 497 93.81 19.11 -41.23
CA THR A 497 94.44 20.09 -42.13
C THR A 497 95.80 20.55 -41.63
N LEU A 498 96.01 20.73 -40.32
CA LEU A 498 97.34 20.98 -39.77
C LEU A 498 98.29 19.81 -40.04
N GLN A 499 97.80 18.57 -39.98
CA GLN A 499 98.57 17.38 -40.33
C GLN A 499 98.88 17.29 -41.83
N THR A 500 97.94 17.65 -42.72
CA THR A 500 98.19 17.67 -44.17
C THR A 500 99.06 18.84 -44.60
N GLU A 501 98.96 20.03 -44.01
CA GLU A 501 99.82 21.17 -44.32
C GLU A 501 101.29 20.88 -43.97
N LEU A 502 101.54 20.21 -42.84
CA LEU A 502 102.88 19.71 -42.49
C LEU A 502 103.41 18.69 -43.51
N GLY A 503 102.53 17.87 -44.10
CA GLY A 503 102.86 16.93 -45.18
C GLY A 503 103.08 17.59 -46.54
N GLU A 504 102.19 18.50 -46.95
CA GLU A 504 102.26 19.21 -48.23
C GLU A 504 103.41 20.22 -48.27
N SER A 505 103.80 20.80 -47.14
CA SER A 505 105.00 21.65 -47.05
C SER A 505 106.25 20.84 -47.43
N ALA A 506 106.36 19.57 -46.99
CA ALA A 506 107.40 18.66 -47.44
C ALA A 506 107.19 18.17 -48.91
N GLY A 507 105.94 18.00 -49.34
CA GLY A 507 105.58 17.54 -50.68
C GLY A 507 105.86 18.55 -51.80
N LYS A 508 105.48 19.83 -51.61
CA LYS A 508 105.62 20.89 -52.63
C LYS A 508 107.09 21.19 -52.95
N ILE A 509 107.97 21.13 -51.94
CA ILE A 509 109.43 21.16 -52.08
C ILE A 509 109.95 20.08 -53.05
N SER A 510 109.22 18.97 -53.24
CA SER A 510 109.60 17.87 -54.12
C SER A 510 109.04 17.98 -55.55
N GLN A 511 107.93 18.71 -55.77
CA GLN A 511 107.14 18.61 -57.01
C GLN A 511 107.34 19.76 -58.00
N GLU A 512 107.74 20.96 -57.54
CA GLU A 512 108.08 22.11 -58.40
C GLU A 512 109.22 21.81 -59.40
N PHE A 513 109.95 20.72 -59.14
CA PHE A 513 111.05 20.18 -59.95
C PHE A 513 110.63 19.59 -61.32
N GLU A 514 109.36 19.18 -61.50
CA GLU A 514 108.99 18.21 -62.56
C GLU A 514 108.11 18.80 -63.70
N SER A 515 107.21 19.73 -63.41
CA SER A 515 106.07 20.07 -64.30
C SER A 515 106.40 20.88 -65.56
N MET A 516 107.65 21.28 -65.80
CA MET A 516 108.05 22.25 -66.83
C MET A 516 108.07 21.68 -68.28
N ARG A 517 107.27 20.64 -68.61
CA ARG A 517 107.65 19.65 -69.63
C ARG A 517 106.71 19.36 -70.82
N GLN A 518 105.45 19.85 -70.90
CA GLN A 518 104.42 19.11 -71.69
C GLN A 518 103.36 19.86 -72.55
N GLN A 519 103.35 21.19 -72.65
CA GLN A 519 102.18 22.01 -73.08
C GLN A 519 102.00 22.23 -74.62
N GLN A 520 102.06 21.22 -75.51
CA GLN A 520 102.46 21.49 -76.92
C GLN A 520 101.70 20.87 -78.15
N ALA A 521 100.48 20.32 -78.06
CA ALA A 521 100.08 19.24 -79.02
C ALA A 521 98.70 19.23 -79.78
N SER A 522 97.83 20.27 -79.84
CA SER A 522 96.36 20.02 -79.97
C SER A 522 95.54 20.29 -81.27
N ASP A 523 95.97 21.07 -82.28
CA ASP A 523 94.99 21.95 -83.01
C ASP A 523 94.50 21.59 -84.46
N VAL A 524 94.30 20.32 -84.88
CA VAL A 524 94.36 19.97 -86.35
C VAL A 524 93.08 19.49 -87.11
N SER A 525 91.97 19.03 -86.50
CA SER A 525 91.21 17.89 -87.08
C SER A 525 89.96 18.07 -88.01
N GLU A 526 89.35 19.25 -88.24
CA GLU A 526 87.88 19.31 -88.46
C GLU A 526 87.29 19.18 -89.91
N LEU A 527 88.09 19.19 -90.98
CA LEU A 527 87.66 19.85 -92.25
C LEU A 527 86.88 19.06 -93.34
N GLN A 528 86.29 17.87 -93.12
CA GLN A 528 85.89 16.98 -94.24
C GLN A 528 84.44 16.41 -94.29
N GLN A 529 83.74 16.79 -95.37
CA GLN A 529 82.67 16.10 -96.14
C GLN A 529 81.18 16.17 -95.74
N LYS A 530 80.40 16.66 -96.72
CA LYS A 530 78.97 16.42 -97.05
C LYS A 530 78.90 16.23 -98.58
N LEU A 531 77.74 15.85 -99.17
CA LEU A 531 77.13 16.56 -100.34
C LEU A 531 76.00 15.80 -101.11
N ARG A 532 76.22 14.58 -101.60
CA ARG A 532 75.71 14.19 -102.95
C ARG A 532 74.85 12.91 -102.98
N ALA A 533 73.56 12.99 -103.37
CA ALA A 533 72.71 11.80 -103.63
C ALA A 533 71.44 11.98 -104.50
N ALA A 534 70.57 12.95 -104.19
CA ALA A 534 69.15 12.63 -103.97
C ALA A 534 68.10 12.82 -105.12
N PHE A 535 68.38 12.45 -106.39
CA PHE A 535 67.60 13.02 -107.54
C PHE A 535 66.74 12.10 -108.46
N ASN A 536 66.59 10.79 -108.23
CA ASN A 536 66.18 9.87 -109.33
C ASN A 536 64.72 9.35 -109.39
N GLU A 537 63.83 9.62 -108.43
CA GLU A 537 62.71 8.69 -108.12
C GLU A 537 61.30 9.04 -108.67
N LYS A 538 61.15 10.14 -109.43
CA LYS A 538 59.85 10.85 -109.54
C LYS A 538 58.79 10.21 -110.45
N ASP A 539 59.14 9.68 -111.62
CA ASP A 539 58.15 9.48 -112.71
C ASP A 539 57.34 8.15 -112.63
N ALA A 540 57.68 7.23 -111.72
CA ALA A 540 56.93 5.98 -111.52
C ALA A 540 55.57 6.17 -110.82
N LEU A 541 55.27 7.38 -110.34
CA LEU A 541 54.15 7.66 -109.42
C LEU A 541 52.79 7.92 -110.09
N LEU A 542 52.70 8.05 -111.42
CA LEU A 542 51.47 8.53 -112.07
C LEU A 542 50.43 7.44 -112.35
N GLU A 543 50.87 6.25 -112.80
CA GLU A 543 49.98 5.17 -113.26
C GLU A 543 49.34 4.38 -112.11
N THR A 544 49.92 4.47 -110.91
CA THR A 544 49.32 3.95 -109.67
C THR A 544 48.07 4.72 -109.24
N VAL A 545 47.99 6.03 -109.52
CA VAL A 545 46.92 6.91 -108.99
C VAL A 545 45.54 6.52 -109.50
N ASN A 546 45.38 6.30 -110.81
CA ASN A 546 44.05 6.06 -111.41
C ASN A 546 43.38 4.78 -110.87
N ARG A 547 44.16 3.71 -110.63
CA ARG A 547 43.62 2.45 -110.07
C ARG A 547 43.26 2.57 -108.59
N LEU A 548 44.01 3.35 -107.82
CA LEU A 548 43.69 3.64 -106.43
C LEU A 548 42.39 4.44 -106.28
N GLN A 549 42.01 5.23 -107.29
CA GLN A 549 40.86 6.12 -107.19
C GLN A 549 39.51 5.36 -107.21
N GLU A 550 39.37 4.29 -108.01
CA GLU A 550 38.19 3.40 -107.97
C GLU A 550 38.12 2.58 -106.66
N GLU A 551 39.28 2.19 -106.10
CA GLU A 551 39.33 1.51 -104.79
C GLU A 551 38.96 2.45 -103.64
N VAL A 552 39.35 3.72 -103.69
CA VAL A 552 39.03 4.74 -102.68
C VAL A 552 37.52 4.99 -102.56
N GLU A 553 36.79 5.11 -103.67
CA GLU A 553 35.33 5.27 -103.61
C GLU A 553 34.66 4.06 -102.94
N LYS A 554 35.08 2.85 -103.29
CA LYS A 554 34.55 1.62 -102.70
C LYS A 554 34.92 1.45 -101.21
N LEU A 555 36.12 1.86 -100.83
CA LEU A 555 36.57 1.88 -99.42
C LEU A 555 35.78 2.90 -98.59
N SER A 556 35.39 4.04 -99.18
CA SER A 556 34.63 5.09 -98.47
C SER A 556 33.25 4.64 -97.98
N SER A 557 32.57 3.76 -98.73
CA SER A 557 31.30 3.15 -98.29
C SER A 557 31.50 2.22 -97.09
N ASN A 558 32.52 1.36 -97.14
CA ASN A 558 32.85 0.43 -96.05
C ASN A 558 33.36 1.15 -94.81
N GLN A 559 34.05 2.30 -94.98
CA GLN A 559 34.54 3.13 -93.88
C GLN A 559 33.39 3.63 -92.99
N LEU A 560 32.23 3.94 -93.58
CA LEU A 560 31.06 4.46 -92.87
C LEU A 560 30.41 3.35 -92.01
N GLU A 561 30.22 2.16 -92.59
CA GLU A 561 29.71 0.95 -91.91
C GLU A 561 30.66 0.51 -90.77
N ILE A 562 31.98 0.62 -90.96
CA ILE A 562 32.99 0.38 -89.92
C ILE A 562 32.89 1.41 -88.78
N GLU A 563 32.60 2.69 -89.07
CA GLU A 563 32.48 3.71 -88.03
C GLU A 563 31.18 3.56 -87.21
N GLU A 564 30.06 3.19 -87.84
CA GLU A 564 28.83 2.81 -87.12
C GLU A 564 29.05 1.60 -86.21
N LEU A 565 29.78 0.58 -86.67
CA LEU A 565 30.14 -0.58 -85.85
C LEU A 565 31.06 -0.21 -84.68
N LYS A 566 32.02 0.70 -84.85
CA LYS A 566 32.82 1.24 -83.73
C LYS A 566 31.96 1.98 -82.73
N CYS A 567 31.06 2.88 -83.17
CA CYS A 567 30.15 3.57 -82.27
C CYS A 567 29.29 2.58 -81.47
N ARG A 568 28.80 1.52 -82.12
CA ARG A 568 28.06 0.44 -81.45
C ARG A 568 28.91 -0.32 -80.42
N ILE A 569 30.18 -0.60 -80.73
CA ILE A 569 31.13 -1.23 -79.79
C ILE A 569 31.40 -0.32 -78.59
N VAL A 570 31.62 0.99 -78.81
CA VAL A 570 31.83 1.96 -77.71
C VAL A 570 30.60 2.03 -76.80
N SER A 571 29.39 2.15 -77.34
CA SER A 571 28.17 2.15 -76.52
C SER A 571 27.99 0.85 -75.72
N LEU A 572 28.24 -0.31 -76.33
CA LEU A 572 28.21 -1.60 -75.62
C LEU A 572 29.33 -1.71 -74.56
N GLN A 573 30.46 -1.04 -74.75
CA GLN A 573 31.57 -1.02 -73.79
C GLN A 573 31.27 -0.06 -72.62
N GLU A 574 30.59 1.06 -72.87
CA GLU A 574 30.05 1.98 -71.84
C GLU A 574 28.93 1.31 -71.03
N GLU A 575 28.02 0.56 -71.67
CA GLU A 575 27.02 -0.28 -70.99
C GLU A 575 27.70 -1.34 -70.11
N ASN A 576 28.69 -2.09 -70.62
CA ASN A 576 29.43 -3.09 -69.83
C ASN A 576 30.22 -2.47 -68.66
N ASN A 577 30.83 -1.30 -68.84
CA ASN A 577 31.48 -0.57 -67.75
C ASN A 577 30.47 -0.17 -66.67
N THR A 578 29.29 0.31 -67.08
CA THR A 578 28.20 0.69 -66.17
C THR A 578 27.66 -0.51 -65.39
N VAL A 579 27.53 -1.67 -66.05
CA VAL A 579 27.17 -2.94 -65.39
C VAL A 579 28.26 -3.38 -64.40
N THR A 580 29.53 -3.30 -64.78
CA THR A 580 30.67 -3.62 -63.89
C THR A 580 30.62 -2.76 -62.61
N SER A 581 30.52 -1.44 -62.73
CA SER A 581 30.42 -0.55 -61.56
C SER A 581 29.15 -0.79 -60.73
N SER A 582 28.05 -1.26 -61.34
CA SER A 582 26.85 -1.69 -60.60
C SER A 582 27.05 -3.03 -59.85
N VAL A 583 27.95 -3.90 -60.32
CA VAL A 583 28.36 -5.12 -59.62
C VAL A 583 29.31 -4.77 -58.48
N ASP A 584 30.31 -3.91 -58.69
CA ASP A 584 31.24 -3.46 -57.64
C ASP A 584 30.51 -2.80 -56.45
N LEU A 585 29.51 -1.96 -56.74
CA LEU A 585 28.62 -1.36 -55.73
C LEU A 585 27.74 -2.38 -54.99
N LYS A 586 27.38 -3.50 -55.62
CA LYS A 586 26.64 -4.58 -54.96
C LYS A 586 27.56 -5.47 -54.13
N GLU A 587 28.78 -5.74 -54.60
CA GLU A 587 29.75 -6.56 -53.86
C GLU A 587 30.25 -5.85 -52.60
N THR A 588 30.44 -4.52 -52.65
CA THR A 588 30.71 -3.70 -51.45
C THR A 588 29.53 -3.69 -50.48
N ALA A 589 28.29 -3.53 -50.96
CA ALA A 589 27.09 -3.63 -50.12
C ALA A 589 26.89 -5.03 -49.51
N VAL A 590 27.29 -6.10 -50.21
CA VAL A 590 27.28 -7.47 -49.65
C VAL A 590 28.31 -7.63 -48.54
N LYS A 591 29.55 -7.14 -48.72
CA LYS A 591 30.59 -7.19 -47.67
C LYS A 591 30.18 -6.43 -46.41
N GLU A 592 29.57 -5.25 -46.56
CA GLU A 592 28.96 -4.52 -45.44
C GLU A 592 27.89 -5.35 -44.70
N LEU A 593 27.11 -6.17 -45.40
CA LEU A 593 26.09 -7.04 -44.79
C LEU A 593 26.73 -8.26 -44.12
N GLU A 594 27.80 -8.83 -44.68
CA GLU A 594 28.59 -9.90 -44.05
C GLU A 594 29.25 -9.41 -42.76
N GLU A 595 29.84 -8.22 -42.75
CA GLU A 595 30.40 -7.59 -41.54
C GLU A 595 29.33 -7.32 -40.47
N LYS A 596 28.14 -6.85 -40.87
CA LYS A 596 27.00 -6.66 -39.95
C LYS A 596 26.48 -8.00 -39.40
N ILE A 597 26.49 -9.07 -40.18
CA ILE A 597 26.14 -10.43 -39.73
C ILE A 597 27.16 -10.95 -38.71
N ILE A 598 28.46 -10.72 -38.92
CA ILE A 598 29.51 -11.08 -37.95
C ILE A 598 29.31 -10.31 -36.64
N ALA A 599 29.17 -8.98 -36.70
CA ALA A 599 28.96 -8.15 -35.52
C ALA A 599 27.70 -8.56 -34.71
N LEU A 600 26.59 -8.85 -35.40
CA LEU A 600 25.38 -9.39 -34.77
C LEU A 600 25.58 -10.80 -34.19
N THR A 601 26.43 -11.63 -34.80
CA THR A 601 26.74 -12.98 -34.30
C THR A 601 27.54 -12.92 -32.99
N ASP A 602 28.53 -12.04 -32.90
CA ASP A 602 29.29 -11.84 -31.66
C ASP A 602 28.42 -11.17 -30.58
N GLN A 603 27.58 -10.18 -30.91
CA GLN A 603 26.61 -9.62 -29.95
C GLN A 603 25.65 -10.68 -29.39
N ASN A 604 25.09 -11.55 -30.24
CA ASN A 604 24.22 -12.65 -29.79
C ASN A 604 24.95 -13.65 -28.88
N LYS A 605 26.25 -13.86 -29.09
CA LYS A 605 27.10 -14.73 -28.29
C LYS A 605 27.44 -14.10 -26.93
N ASP A 606 27.65 -12.79 -26.87
CA ASP A 606 27.85 -12.07 -25.61
C ASP A 606 26.56 -12.02 -24.77
N ILE A 607 25.41 -11.76 -25.39
CA ILE A 607 24.08 -11.89 -24.75
C ILE A 607 23.86 -13.32 -24.22
N LEU A 608 24.28 -14.35 -24.96
CA LEU A 608 24.20 -15.75 -24.51
C LEU A 608 25.10 -16.02 -23.28
N ASN A 609 26.26 -15.37 -23.19
CA ASN A 609 27.14 -15.45 -22.02
C ASN A 609 26.51 -14.73 -20.81
N GLU A 610 25.95 -13.53 -20.99
CA GLU A 610 25.23 -12.80 -19.94
C GLU A 610 24.03 -13.60 -19.41
N LEU A 611 23.20 -14.17 -20.29
CA LEU A 611 22.08 -15.04 -19.91
C LEU A 611 22.54 -16.28 -19.13
N LYS A 612 23.73 -16.82 -19.43
CA LYS A 612 24.32 -17.94 -18.70
C LYS A 612 24.77 -17.51 -17.29
N CYS A 613 25.43 -16.36 -17.16
CA CYS A 613 25.83 -15.81 -15.86
C CYS A 613 24.61 -15.42 -14.99
N LEU A 614 23.55 -14.84 -15.57
CA LEU A 614 22.28 -14.59 -14.88
C LEU A 614 21.58 -15.89 -14.46
N GLY A 615 21.70 -16.95 -15.25
CA GLY A 615 21.21 -18.29 -14.90
C GLY A 615 21.94 -18.88 -13.68
N GLU A 616 23.27 -18.74 -13.63
CA GLU A 616 24.12 -19.15 -12.51
C GLU A 616 23.84 -18.30 -11.26
N GLU A 617 23.72 -16.98 -11.38
CA GLU A 617 23.37 -16.10 -10.27
C GLU A 617 22.00 -16.46 -9.68
N ARG A 618 20.99 -16.68 -10.53
CA ARG A 618 19.65 -17.14 -10.12
C ARG A 618 19.71 -18.46 -9.34
N GLU A 619 20.59 -19.39 -9.72
CA GLU A 619 20.80 -20.65 -8.98
C GLU A 619 21.43 -20.39 -7.60
N THR A 620 22.41 -19.49 -7.47
CA THR A 620 22.95 -19.09 -6.15
C THR A 620 21.96 -18.34 -5.26
N LEU A 621 21.01 -17.60 -5.85
CA LEU A 621 19.94 -16.93 -5.13
C LEU A 621 18.89 -17.95 -4.67
N GLN A 622 18.51 -18.88 -5.54
CA GLN A 622 17.60 -19.99 -5.20
C GLN A 622 18.16 -20.86 -4.06
N GLU A 623 19.47 -21.15 -4.07
CA GLU A 623 20.11 -21.92 -3.00
C GLU A 623 20.17 -21.14 -1.67
N ARG A 624 20.45 -19.83 -1.70
CA ARG A 624 20.32 -18.97 -0.52
C ARG A 624 18.90 -18.92 0.01
N CYS A 625 17.88 -18.85 -0.85
CA CYS A 625 16.48 -18.88 -0.42
C CYS A 625 16.12 -20.19 0.31
N LYS A 626 16.66 -21.35 -0.10
CA LYS A 626 16.50 -22.60 0.65
C LYS A 626 17.16 -22.51 2.02
N GLN A 627 18.41 -22.04 2.09
CA GLN A 627 19.18 -21.95 3.35
C GLN A 627 18.53 -20.98 4.35
N GLU A 628 17.98 -19.84 3.91
CA GLU A 628 17.20 -18.97 4.79
C GLU A 628 15.85 -19.60 5.17
N GLN A 629 15.19 -20.37 4.29
CA GLN A 629 13.97 -21.10 4.61
C GLN A 629 14.21 -22.24 5.63
N GLU A 630 15.37 -22.89 5.60
CA GLU A 630 15.83 -23.86 6.59
C GLU A 630 16.07 -23.18 7.95
N LYS A 631 16.82 -22.07 8.00
CA LYS A 631 17.01 -21.27 9.24
C LYS A 631 15.69 -20.75 9.82
N VAL A 632 14.73 -20.34 8.98
CA VAL A 632 13.41 -19.93 9.45
C VAL A 632 12.68 -21.10 10.11
N GLN A 633 12.82 -22.34 9.61
CA GLN A 633 12.27 -23.53 10.28
C GLN A 633 13.00 -23.88 11.59
N GLU A 634 14.31 -23.68 11.67
CA GLU A 634 15.07 -23.84 12.93
C GLU A 634 14.63 -22.81 13.99
N LEU A 635 14.53 -21.53 13.61
CA LEU A 635 14.05 -20.46 14.49
C LEU A 635 12.58 -20.65 14.90
N GLN A 636 11.74 -21.20 14.02
CA GLN A 636 10.36 -21.58 14.34
C GLN A 636 10.34 -22.64 15.46
N GLN A 637 11.21 -23.65 15.39
CA GLN A 637 11.34 -24.68 16.44
C GLN A 637 11.91 -24.11 17.74
N GLU A 638 12.90 -23.21 17.70
CA GLU A 638 13.39 -22.53 18.91
C GLU A 638 12.28 -21.70 19.59
N VAL A 639 11.43 -21.01 18.81
CA VAL A 639 10.26 -20.28 19.32
C VAL A 639 9.22 -21.21 19.93
N GLU A 640 8.95 -22.37 19.31
CA GLU A 640 8.05 -23.39 19.89
C GLU A 640 8.60 -23.94 21.22
N VAL A 641 9.89 -24.24 21.30
CA VAL A 641 10.56 -24.69 22.55
C VAL A 641 10.55 -23.60 23.61
N ALA A 642 10.78 -22.33 23.25
CA ALA A 642 10.71 -21.20 24.17
C ALA A 642 9.28 -20.97 24.69
N ASN A 643 8.26 -21.13 23.84
CA ASN A 643 6.85 -21.07 24.23
C ASN A 643 6.47 -22.23 25.17
N GLN A 644 6.95 -23.45 24.89
CA GLN A 644 6.79 -24.60 25.78
C GLN A 644 7.39 -24.30 27.16
N TYR A 645 8.63 -23.80 27.22
CA TYR A 645 9.30 -23.43 28.46
C TYR A 645 8.57 -22.31 29.23
N ASN A 646 8.13 -21.26 28.53
CA ASN A 646 7.32 -20.20 29.12
C ASN A 646 5.99 -20.71 29.70
N SER A 647 5.34 -21.69 29.05
CA SER A 647 4.11 -22.31 29.58
C SER A 647 4.34 -23.10 30.88
N ASP A 648 5.46 -23.83 30.97
CA ASP A 648 5.86 -24.54 32.19
C ASP A 648 6.27 -23.58 33.32
N LEU A 649 6.93 -22.47 32.97
CA LEU A 649 7.33 -21.45 33.93
C LEU A 649 6.11 -20.70 34.47
N LYS A 650 5.14 -20.37 33.62
CA LYS A 650 3.85 -19.80 34.02
C LYS A 650 3.09 -20.74 34.96
N ARG A 651 2.93 -22.02 34.58
CA ARG A 651 2.30 -23.06 35.42
C ARG A 651 2.95 -23.17 36.80
N LYS A 652 4.28 -23.03 36.86
CA LYS A 652 5.04 -23.06 38.12
C LYS A 652 4.91 -21.78 38.95
N VAL A 653 4.70 -20.62 38.32
CA VAL A 653 4.36 -19.36 39.01
C VAL A 653 2.93 -19.43 39.57
N GLU A 654 1.99 -20.02 38.85
CA GLU A 654 0.62 -20.28 39.31
C GLU A 654 0.63 -21.22 40.53
N GLU A 655 1.33 -22.35 40.45
CA GLU A 655 1.55 -23.29 41.58
C GLU A 655 2.18 -22.60 42.80
N LEU A 656 3.23 -21.79 42.62
CA LEU A 656 3.88 -21.06 43.72
C LEU A 656 2.97 -19.97 44.31
N THR A 657 2.08 -19.38 43.51
CA THR A 657 1.09 -18.39 43.97
C THR A 657 0.00 -19.04 44.80
N GLU A 658 -0.47 -20.22 44.40
CA GLU A 658 -1.43 -21.03 45.17
C GLU A 658 -0.84 -21.45 46.53
N ASN A 659 0.38 -22.02 46.53
CA ASN A 659 1.12 -22.37 47.76
C ASN A 659 1.34 -21.14 48.68
N LEU A 660 1.61 -19.96 48.12
CA LEU A 660 1.77 -18.73 48.90
C LEU A 660 0.45 -18.27 49.53
N ASN A 661 -0.67 -18.42 48.82
CA ASN A 661 -2.01 -18.13 49.36
C ASN A 661 -2.39 -19.08 50.49
N GLU A 662 -2.10 -20.39 50.37
CA GLU A 662 -2.28 -21.37 51.46
C GLU A 662 -1.40 -21.05 52.68
N ALA A 663 -0.15 -20.63 52.45
CA ALA A 663 0.74 -20.20 53.54
C ALA A 663 0.22 -18.92 54.22
N LEU A 664 -0.42 -18.01 53.48
CA LEU A 664 -1.04 -16.79 54.02
C LEU A 664 -2.32 -17.07 54.81
N THR A 665 -3.19 -17.97 54.35
CA THR A 665 -4.39 -18.38 55.11
C THR A 665 -3.99 -19.09 56.41
N SER A 666 -3.09 -20.08 56.34
CA SER A 666 -2.57 -20.79 57.52
C SER A 666 -1.86 -19.85 58.51
N LYS A 667 -1.14 -18.84 58.01
CA LYS A 667 -0.57 -17.77 58.86
C LYS A 667 -1.64 -16.91 59.53
N SER A 668 -2.75 -16.62 58.85
CA SER A 668 -3.85 -15.85 59.44
C SER A 668 -4.63 -16.64 60.51
N GLU A 669 -4.84 -17.93 60.30
CA GLU A 669 -5.37 -18.86 61.31
C GLU A 669 -4.43 -18.94 62.53
N SER A 670 -3.13 -19.07 62.28
CA SER A 670 -2.10 -19.05 63.33
C SER A 670 -2.08 -17.74 64.13
N ALA A 671 -2.34 -16.60 63.47
CA ALA A 671 -2.45 -15.30 64.11
C ALA A 671 -3.71 -15.19 64.99
N GLN A 672 -4.86 -15.73 64.55
CA GLN A 672 -6.07 -15.80 65.38
C GLN A 672 -5.87 -16.71 66.60
N ILE A 673 -5.15 -17.82 66.47
CA ILE A 673 -4.79 -18.70 67.59
C ILE A 673 -3.87 -17.96 68.58
N LEU A 674 -2.90 -17.21 68.10
CA LEU A 674 -2.05 -16.35 68.93
C LEU A 674 -2.86 -15.28 69.68
N GLU A 675 -3.79 -14.59 69.02
CA GLU A 675 -4.67 -13.58 69.63
C GLU A 675 -5.58 -14.20 70.71
N GLN A 676 -6.03 -15.45 70.53
CA GLN A 676 -6.78 -16.18 71.56
C GLN A 676 -5.90 -16.57 72.75
N LEU A 677 -4.65 -17.00 72.51
CA LEU A 677 -3.70 -17.33 73.58
C LEU A 677 -3.27 -16.07 74.36
N GLU A 678 -3.06 -14.95 73.67
CA GLU A 678 -2.74 -13.66 74.29
C GLU A 678 -3.86 -13.20 75.24
N LYS A 679 -5.13 -13.30 74.82
CA LYS A 679 -6.29 -13.04 75.68
C LYS A 679 -6.38 -13.97 76.89
N GLN A 680 -5.96 -15.23 76.76
CA GLN A 680 -5.86 -16.16 77.91
C GLN A 680 -4.72 -15.76 78.85
N VAL A 681 -3.57 -15.36 78.32
CA VAL A 681 -2.44 -14.83 79.11
C VAL A 681 -2.85 -13.55 79.84
N GLU A 682 -3.55 -12.63 79.20
CA GLU A 682 -4.10 -11.43 79.87
C GLU A 682 -5.08 -11.76 81.00
N SER A 683 -5.91 -12.80 80.87
CA SER A 683 -6.81 -13.21 81.96
C SER A 683 -6.02 -13.83 83.13
N LEU A 684 -5.03 -14.68 82.84
CA LEU A 684 -4.16 -15.27 83.86
C LEU A 684 -3.27 -14.21 84.54
N VAL A 685 -2.84 -13.19 83.80
CA VAL A 685 -2.13 -12.01 84.35
C VAL A 685 -3.01 -11.27 85.33
N ARG A 686 -4.28 -10.99 84.99
CA ARG A 686 -5.24 -10.34 85.89
C ARG A 686 -5.54 -11.19 87.13
N GLU A 687 -5.68 -12.50 87.00
CA GLU A 687 -5.82 -13.40 88.14
C GLU A 687 -4.58 -13.41 89.03
N ARG A 688 -3.38 -13.46 88.44
CA ARG A 688 -2.08 -13.39 89.14
C ARG A 688 -1.91 -12.06 89.87
N ASP A 689 -2.35 -10.95 89.30
CA ASP A 689 -2.30 -9.62 89.93
C ASP A 689 -3.32 -9.49 91.07
N ASN A 690 -4.54 -10.02 90.89
CA ASN A 690 -5.54 -10.11 91.97
C ASN A 690 -5.02 -10.94 93.16
N LEU A 691 -4.50 -12.15 92.91
CA LEU A 691 -3.89 -13.01 93.93
C LEU A 691 -2.67 -12.35 94.60
N SER A 692 -1.89 -11.57 93.85
CA SER A 692 -0.77 -10.80 94.40
C SER A 692 -1.27 -9.69 95.34
N SER A 693 -2.38 -9.03 95.02
CA SER A 693 -3.02 -8.03 95.90
C SER A 693 -3.55 -8.67 97.19
N GLU A 694 -4.18 -9.84 97.11
CA GLU A 694 -4.67 -10.62 98.25
C GLU A 694 -3.50 -11.08 99.15
N ALA A 695 -2.41 -11.55 98.53
CA ALA A 695 -1.17 -11.88 99.24
C ALA A 695 -0.52 -10.64 99.91
N CYS A 696 -0.72 -9.44 99.38
CA CYS A 696 -0.27 -8.20 100.02
C CYS A 696 -1.16 -7.80 101.20
N THR A 697 -2.49 -7.94 101.11
CA THR A 697 -3.38 -7.72 102.26
C THR A 697 -3.10 -8.72 103.39
N LEU A 698 -2.94 -10.01 103.06
CA LEU A 698 -2.58 -11.05 104.03
C LEU A 698 -1.19 -10.82 104.65
N ARG A 699 -0.24 -10.21 103.93
CA ARG A 699 1.07 -9.81 104.47
C ARG A 699 0.94 -8.67 105.48
N GLU A 700 0.12 -7.66 105.19
CA GLU A 700 -0.09 -6.54 106.11
C GLU A 700 -0.91 -6.96 107.34
N GLU A 701 -1.82 -7.94 107.22
CA GLU A 701 -2.47 -8.59 108.37
C GLU A 701 -1.48 -9.41 109.20
N ASN A 702 -0.60 -10.22 108.58
CA ASN A 702 0.46 -10.92 109.30
C ASN A 702 1.39 -9.94 110.05
N LYS A 703 1.70 -8.79 109.44
CA LYS A 703 2.49 -7.72 110.07
C LYS A 703 1.78 -7.10 111.29
N LYS A 704 0.46 -6.91 111.25
CA LYS A 704 -0.33 -6.53 112.43
C LYS A 704 -0.27 -7.60 113.52
N ILE A 705 -0.46 -8.88 113.17
CA ILE A 705 -0.39 -10.00 114.12
C ILE A 705 1.01 -10.11 114.77
N VAL A 706 2.08 -9.83 114.01
CA VAL A 706 3.44 -9.73 114.56
C VAL A 706 3.57 -8.55 115.51
N GLN A 707 3.01 -7.37 115.16
CA GLN A 707 3.02 -6.20 116.05
C GLN A 707 2.23 -6.46 117.35
N GLU A 708 1.01 -7.02 117.27
CA GLU A 708 0.20 -7.42 118.43
C GLU A 708 0.94 -8.46 119.30
N LYS A 709 1.64 -9.41 118.69
CA LYS A 709 2.49 -10.39 119.38
C LYS A 709 3.67 -9.71 120.11
N ASP A 710 4.28 -8.70 119.50
CA ASP A 710 5.44 -8.01 120.08
C ASP A 710 5.02 -7.04 121.19
N GLU A 711 3.87 -6.38 121.05
CA GLU A 711 3.20 -5.62 122.13
C GLU A 711 2.84 -6.52 123.33
N LEU A 712 2.29 -7.72 123.08
CA LEU A 712 2.10 -8.76 124.11
C LEU A 712 3.42 -9.29 124.68
N GLY A 713 4.52 -9.20 123.92
CA GLY A 713 5.88 -9.54 124.34
C GLY A 713 6.43 -8.54 125.35
N GLU A 714 6.31 -7.24 125.07
CA GLU A 714 6.66 -6.16 126.01
C GLU A 714 5.83 -6.27 127.30
N GLU A 715 4.53 -6.59 127.21
CA GLU A 715 3.69 -6.78 128.39
C GLU A 715 4.08 -8.02 129.21
N LEU A 716 4.57 -9.09 128.57
CA LEU A 716 5.17 -10.26 129.23
C LEU A 716 6.51 -9.94 129.91
N GLU A 717 7.35 -9.11 129.30
CA GLU A 717 8.63 -8.67 129.86
C GLU A 717 8.42 -7.70 131.04
N LYS A 718 7.38 -6.87 130.98
CA LYS A 718 6.88 -6.05 132.08
C LYS A 718 6.38 -6.90 133.27
N ILE A 719 5.56 -7.92 133.02
CA ILE A 719 5.14 -8.90 134.06
C ILE A 719 6.37 -9.63 134.65
N THR A 720 7.39 -9.91 133.83
CA THR A 720 8.62 -10.58 134.28
C THR A 720 9.48 -9.68 135.16
N SER A 721 9.60 -8.39 134.83
CA SER A 721 10.32 -7.41 135.66
C SER A 721 9.57 -7.02 136.94
N GLU A 722 8.23 -6.97 136.92
CA GLU A 722 7.42 -6.86 138.15
C GLU A 722 7.62 -8.07 139.10
N LYS A 723 7.71 -9.28 138.53
CA LYS A 723 8.02 -10.52 139.26
C LYS A 723 9.43 -10.52 139.86
N ASP A 724 10.43 -9.95 139.18
CA ASP A 724 11.78 -9.79 139.76
C ASP A 724 11.80 -8.73 140.88
N GLY A 725 11.01 -7.66 140.74
CA GLY A 725 10.73 -6.73 141.84
C GLY A 725 10.11 -7.42 143.07
N TRP A 726 9.17 -8.34 142.86
CA TRP A 726 8.59 -9.18 143.92
C TRP A 726 9.62 -10.11 144.57
N LEU A 727 10.56 -10.69 143.80
CA LEU A 727 11.66 -11.50 144.34
C LEU A 727 12.63 -10.69 145.21
N VAL A 728 12.88 -9.41 144.87
CA VAL A 728 13.62 -8.49 145.74
C VAL A 728 12.85 -8.19 147.02
N LEU A 729 11.53 -7.96 146.93
CA LEU A 729 10.67 -7.72 148.10
C LEU A 729 10.67 -8.93 149.05
N LYS A 730 10.55 -10.14 148.51
CA LYS A 730 10.59 -11.40 149.28
C LYS A 730 11.92 -11.55 150.04
N ARG A 731 13.05 -11.25 149.39
CA ARG A 731 14.38 -11.29 150.02
C ARG A 731 14.58 -10.21 151.09
N GLN A 732 13.80 -9.13 151.08
CA GLN A 732 13.74 -8.17 152.20
C GLN A 732 12.83 -8.65 153.33
N TYR A 733 11.71 -9.31 153.02
CA TYR A 733 10.80 -9.89 154.02
C TYR A 733 11.50 -10.95 154.88
N GLU A 734 12.19 -11.91 154.26
CA GLU A 734 12.98 -12.96 154.94
C GLU A 734 14.02 -12.34 155.91
N LYS A 735 14.61 -11.21 155.51
CA LYS A 735 15.62 -10.45 156.29
C LYS A 735 15.02 -9.51 157.36
N LEU A 736 13.69 -9.36 157.38
CA LEU A 736 12.93 -8.67 158.42
C LEU A 736 12.40 -9.68 159.46
N GLU A 737 12.09 -10.89 159.02
CA GLU A 737 11.63 -12.00 159.85
C GLU A 737 12.71 -12.46 160.86
N GLU A 738 13.98 -12.57 160.44
CA GLU A 738 15.13 -12.77 161.35
C GLU A 738 15.22 -11.70 162.45
N LYS A 739 14.94 -10.43 162.10
CA LYS A 739 15.00 -9.31 163.06
C LYS A 739 13.84 -9.32 164.05
N LEU A 740 12.66 -9.78 163.63
CA LEU A 740 11.50 -9.91 164.51
C LEU A 740 11.66 -11.02 165.54
N GLN A 741 12.38 -12.11 165.23
CA GLN A 741 12.72 -13.14 166.22
C GLN A 741 13.58 -12.58 167.36
N MET A 742 14.56 -11.71 167.05
CA MET A 742 15.39 -11.04 168.07
C MET A 742 14.57 -10.09 168.95
N ILE A 743 13.78 -9.20 168.34
CA ILE A 743 13.02 -8.15 169.05
C ILE A 743 11.92 -8.72 169.96
N THR A 744 11.39 -9.90 169.64
CA THR A 744 10.33 -10.54 170.43
C THR A 744 10.82 -10.95 171.84
N ALA A 745 12.11 -11.24 172.03
CA ALA A 745 12.66 -11.66 173.32
C ALA A 745 12.82 -10.51 174.34
N GLU A 746 13.03 -9.27 173.89
CA GLU A 746 13.23 -8.11 174.77
C GLU A 746 11.91 -7.41 175.16
N LYS A 747 10.86 -7.60 174.35
CA LYS A 747 9.54 -6.98 174.49
C LYS A 747 8.84 -7.32 175.83
N ASP A 748 8.95 -8.56 176.30
CA ASP A 748 8.22 -9.05 177.47
C ASP A 748 8.67 -8.42 178.80
N HIS A 749 9.83 -7.74 178.84
CA HIS A 749 10.31 -7.08 180.06
C HIS A 749 9.80 -5.64 180.24
N VAL A 750 9.25 -5.01 179.21
CA VAL A 750 8.92 -3.56 179.21
C VAL A 750 7.42 -3.28 179.21
N SER A 751 6.58 -4.27 178.88
CA SER A 751 5.11 -4.11 178.81
C SER A 751 4.39 -3.81 180.14
N THR A 752 5.10 -3.74 181.28
CA THR A 752 4.52 -3.56 182.62
C THR A 752 4.58 -2.13 183.17
N LEU A 753 5.15 -1.15 182.46
CA LEU A 753 5.36 0.21 182.99
C LEU A 753 4.74 1.36 182.18
N LEU A 754 4.29 1.15 180.93
CA LEU A 754 3.83 2.24 180.06
C LEU A 754 2.34 2.64 180.23
N GLU A 755 1.65 2.12 181.25
CA GLU A 755 0.22 2.41 181.49
C GLU A 755 -0.01 3.72 182.30
N ASN A 756 1.05 4.37 182.80
CA ASN A 756 0.97 5.45 183.81
C ASN A 756 1.15 6.91 183.29
N GLU A 757 1.66 7.15 182.08
CA GLU A 757 2.08 8.50 181.61
C GLU A 757 1.13 9.18 180.59
N GLN A 758 -0.14 8.81 180.55
CA GLN A 758 -1.15 9.40 179.63
C GLN A 758 -1.60 10.84 180.02
N VAL A 759 -0.73 11.67 180.61
CA VAL A 759 -1.10 13.01 181.12
C VAL A 759 -0.28 14.16 180.53
N HIS A 760 1.04 14.04 180.30
CA HIS A 760 1.86 15.18 179.85
C HIS A 760 1.78 15.53 178.36
N LYS A 761 0.68 15.14 177.70
CA LYS A 761 0.29 15.44 176.30
C LYS A 761 0.07 16.95 175.99
N SER A 762 0.32 17.84 176.95
CA SER A 762 -0.14 19.23 176.95
C SER A 762 0.96 20.30 176.82
N HIS A 763 2.21 20.04 177.21
CA HIS A 763 3.13 21.16 177.51
C HIS A 763 3.95 21.71 176.32
N VAL A 764 4.75 20.87 175.63
CA VAL A 764 5.83 21.38 174.74
C VAL A 764 5.55 21.15 173.25
N ARG A 765 4.33 21.46 172.83
CA ARG A 765 4.00 21.86 171.45
C ARG A 765 4.72 23.17 171.03
N THR A 766 5.49 23.74 171.96
CA THR A 766 6.22 25.03 171.92
C THR A 766 7.73 24.86 171.68
N GLN A 767 8.21 23.64 171.38
CA GLN A 767 9.53 23.42 170.74
C GLN A 767 9.40 23.16 169.24
N LEU A 768 8.42 23.82 168.61
CA LEU A 768 8.34 24.04 167.16
C LEU A 768 9.34 25.12 166.68
N TYR A 769 10.43 25.27 167.42
CA TYR A 769 11.58 26.15 167.24
C TYR A 769 12.79 25.39 167.84
N HIS A 770 13.97 25.39 167.22
CA HIS A 770 14.34 26.01 165.95
C HIS A 770 15.74 25.54 165.57
N ILE A 771 15.89 24.82 164.45
CA ILE A 771 17.14 24.13 164.07
C ILE A 771 17.36 23.00 165.13
N LEU A 772 17.97 21.84 164.91
CA LEU A 772 19.26 21.50 164.31
C LEU A 772 19.07 20.40 163.24
N GLU A 773 19.70 20.49 162.06
CA GLU A 773 21.17 20.52 161.86
C GLU A 773 21.81 19.18 162.30
N GLN A 774 21.57 18.13 161.51
CA GLN A 774 22.62 17.16 161.16
C GLN A 774 22.21 16.25 159.98
N VAL A 775 23.02 16.33 158.91
CA VAL A 775 23.59 15.25 158.08
C VAL A 775 22.69 14.03 157.72
N GLY A 776 22.54 13.62 156.45
CA GLY A 776 23.08 14.13 155.17
C GLY A 776 23.75 13.04 154.30
N SER A 777 24.32 13.47 153.16
CA SER A 777 25.27 12.73 152.29
C SER A 777 24.71 11.55 151.44
N ASN A 778 25.28 11.16 150.29
CA ASN A 778 26.12 11.82 149.24
C ASN A 778 26.29 10.81 148.04
N ILE A 779 27.05 11.20 147.01
CA ILE A 779 27.79 10.36 146.02
C ILE A 779 27.00 9.88 144.78
N SER A 780 27.56 9.75 143.55
CA SER A 780 28.59 10.50 142.77
C SER A 780 28.88 9.76 141.43
N ASP A 781 29.43 10.47 140.43
CA ASP A 781 30.30 9.97 139.32
C ASP A 781 29.75 8.90 138.32
N SER A 782 30.24 8.68 137.09
CA SER A 782 31.27 9.30 136.20
C SER A 782 30.84 9.02 134.72
N ASN A 783 30.83 9.97 133.76
CA ASN A 783 31.94 10.50 132.94
C ASN A 783 32.55 9.53 131.90
N GLU A 784 32.50 9.86 130.59
CA GLU A 784 33.66 9.95 129.62
C GLU A 784 33.22 10.18 128.14
N GLU A 785 34.17 10.59 127.28
CA GLU A 785 33.95 11.12 125.91
C GLU A 785 34.66 10.29 124.80
N TYR A 786 34.07 10.15 123.60
CA TYR A 786 34.69 9.67 122.36
C TYR A 786 33.72 9.93 121.17
N ASP A 787 34.08 10.36 119.95
CA ASP A 787 35.26 11.00 119.35
C ASP A 787 34.76 11.88 118.18
N SER A 788 35.07 13.18 118.18
CA SER A 788 34.56 14.14 117.17
C SER A 788 35.46 14.35 115.95
N LEU A 789 36.70 13.84 115.96
CA LEU A 789 37.68 14.14 114.91
C LEU A 789 37.45 13.30 113.64
N LYS A 790 37.07 12.01 113.79
CA LYS A 790 36.83 11.10 112.65
C LYS A 790 35.70 11.56 111.73
N LEU A 791 34.63 12.13 112.29
CA LEU A 791 33.49 12.63 111.50
C LEU A 791 33.90 13.79 110.57
N LEU A 792 34.81 14.65 111.02
CA LEU A 792 35.29 15.80 110.23
C LEU A 792 36.23 15.38 109.08
N GLN A 793 36.96 14.28 109.26
CA GLN A 793 37.84 13.73 108.23
C GLN A 793 37.03 13.10 107.08
N ILE A 794 36.02 12.28 107.42
CA ILE A 794 35.11 11.65 106.44
C ILE A 794 34.36 12.73 105.63
N ALA A 795 33.89 13.79 106.29
CA ALA A 795 33.17 14.89 105.62
C ALA A 795 34.04 15.60 104.55
N ASN A 796 35.32 15.84 104.80
CA ASN A 796 36.24 16.44 103.83
C ASN A 796 36.54 15.50 102.65
N GLU A 797 36.65 14.20 102.90
CA GLU A 797 36.96 13.19 101.88
C GLU A 797 35.77 12.97 100.91
N CYS A 798 34.53 13.08 101.42
CA CYS A 798 33.33 13.17 100.59
C CYS A 798 33.28 14.47 99.77
N LEU A 799 33.63 15.62 100.36
CA LEU A 799 33.59 16.93 99.68
C LEU A 799 34.60 17.03 98.52
N ALA A 800 35.71 16.28 98.57
CA ALA A 800 36.66 16.17 97.48
C ALA A 800 36.05 15.43 96.27
N LYS A 801 35.45 14.25 96.48
CA LYS A 801 34.84 13.43 95.41
C LYS A 801 33.71 14.16 94.68
N VAL A 802 32.83 14.84 95.42
CA VAL A 802 31.73 15.63 94.84
C VAL A 802 32.23 16.72 93.88
N LYS A 803 33.43 17.29 94.09
CA LYS A 803 34.02 18.28 93.18
C LYS A 803 34.62 17.64 91.91
N GLU A 804 35.11 16.41 92.00
CA GLU A 804 35.61 15.66 90.84
C GLU A 804 34.44 15.20 89.96
N GLU A 805 33.38 14.67 90.58
CA GLU A 805 32.12 14.31 89.91
C GLU A 805 31.45 15.52 89.25
N HIS A 806 31.43 16.70 89.88
CA HIS A 806 30.84 17.91 89.30
C HIS A 806 31.59 18.38 88.02
N CYS A 807 32.90 18.19 87.94
CA CYS A 807 33.68 18.50 86.73
C CYS A 807 33.37 17.50 85.59
N LEU A 808 33.23 16.21 85.90
CA LEU A 808 32.84 15.18 84.93
C LEU A 808 31.38 15.35 84.49
N ALA A 809 30.48 15.77 85.38
CA ALA A 809 29.09 16.09 85.08
C ALA A 809 29.00 17.21 84.03
N LEU A 810 29.70 18.33 84.22
CA LEU A 810 29.73 19.45 83.26
C LEU A 810 30.29 19.01 81.89
N GLN A 811 31.35 18.19 81.86
CA GLN A 811 31.91 17.68 80.59
C GLN A 811 30.97 16.68 79.89
N ASN A 812 30.12 15.97 80.62
CA ASN A 812 29.10 15.10 80.04
C ASN A 812 27.85 15.89 79.62
N GLU A 813 27.47 16.94 80.35
CA GLU A 813 26.39 17.86 79.99
C GLU A 813 26.67 18.60 78.68
N GLU A 814 27.91 19.06 78.46
CA GLU A 814 28.33 19.67 77.19
C GLU A 814 28.30 18.66 76.01
N LYS A 815 28.65 17.38 76.25
CA LYS A 815 28.49 16.31 75.25
C LYS A 815 27.03 15.96 74.99
N VAL A 816 26.18 15.93 76.02
CA VAL A 816 24.73 15.70 75.86
C VAL A 816 24.12 16.82 75.04
N LEU A 817 24.46 18.09 75.31
CA LEU A 817 24.01 19.23 74.49
C LEU A 817 24.53 19.19 73.05
N HIS A 818 25.72 18.66 72.79
CA HIS A 818 26.20 18.42 71.43
C HIS A 818 25.42 17.29 70.73
N LEU A 819 25.23 16.16 71.41
CA LEU A 819 24.50 15.02 70.86
C LEU A 819 23.03 15.36 70.63
N GLN A 820 22.41 16.14 71.50
CA GLN A 820 21.03 16.59 71.38
C GLN A 820 20.85 17.50 70.14
N ARG A 821 21.76 18.45 69.89
CA ARG A 821 21.72 19.26 68.66
C ARG A 821 21.96 18.44 67.39
N GLU A 822 22.78 17.40 67.46
CA GLU A 822 23.01 16.50 66.32
C GLU A 822 21.80 15.59 66.07
N VAL A 823 21.07 15.18 67.11
CA VAL A 823 19.76 14.52 67.00
C VAL A 823 18.73 15.47 66.40
N GLU A 824 18.60 16.70 66.92
CA GLU A 824 17.70 17.74 66.37
C GLU A 824 18.00 17.98 64.87
N ARG A 825 19.28 18.10 64.48
CA ARG A 825 19.72 18.25 63.09
C ARG A 825 19.37 17.03 62.21
N LEU A 826 19.52 15.81 62.74
CA LEU A 826 19.18 14.58 62.03
C LEU A 826 17.66 14.37 61.94
N GLU A 827 16.89 14.82 62.92
CA GLU A 827 15.43 14.83 62.89
C GLU A 827 14.89 15.85 61.87
N GLU A 828 15.48 17.04 61.76
CA GLU A 828 15.17 18.01 60.69
C GLU A 828 15.55 17.46 59.29
N GLU A 829 16.73 16.86 59.14
CA GLU A 829 17.18 16.25 57.88
C GLU A 829 16.26 15.10 57.44
N ASN A 830 15.88 14.23 58.37
CA ASN A 830 14.95 13.12 58.13
C ASN A 830 13.53 13.62 57.83
N ALA A 831 13.04 14.65 58.52
CA ALA A 831 11.74 15.28 58.23
C ALA A 831 11.70 15.93 56.83
N ALA A 832 12.81 16.52 56.39
CA ALA A 832 12.95 17.03 55.03
C ALA A 832 12.89 15.89 53.99
N GLN A 833 13.67 14.81 54.19
CA GLN A 833 13.67 13.63 53.31
C GLN A 833 12.28 12.95 53.24
N TYR A 834 11.59 12.79 54.38
CA TYR A 834 10.20 12.29 54.41
C TYR A 834 9.23 13.20 53.65
N THR A 835 9.45 14.52 53.66
CA THR A 835 8.61 15.48 52.93
C THR A 835 8.87 15.41 51.42
N GLU A 836 10.14 15.31 51.02
CA GLU A 836 10.55 15.11 49.62
C GLU A 836 10.00 13.80 49.05
N HIS A 837 10.23 12.67 49.74
CA HIS A 837 9.67 11.38 49.34
C HIS A 837 8.15 11.39 49.27
N ARG A 838 7.47 12.12 50.17
CA ARG A 838 6.01 12.27 50.13
C ARG A 838 5.53 13.10 48.94
N SER A 839 6.26 14.14 48.53
CA SER A 839 5.97 14.86 47.29
C SER A 839 6.14 13.94 46.09
N LEU A 840 7.28 13.24 46.00
CA LEU A 840 7.60 12.33 44.89
C LEU A 840 6.55 11.21 44.75
N ILE A 841 6.10 10.61 45.85
CA ILE A 841 4.98 9.65 45.86
C ILE A 841 3.68 10.29 45.36
N GLN A 842 3.38 11.52 45.78
CA GLN A 842 2.20 12.23 45.31
C GLN A 842 2.27 12.60 43.82
N ASP A 843 3.47 12.89 43.30
CA ASP A 843 3.70 13.19 41.89
C ASP A 843 3.60 11.92 41.02
N PHE A 844 4.15 10.78 41.46
CA PHE A 844 3.90 9.48 40.82
C PHE A 844 2.42 9.07 40.85
N GLU A 845 1.68 9.35 41.92
CA GLU A 845 0.24 9.05 41.98
C GLU A 845 -0.56 9.94 41.01
N LYS A 846 -0.13 11.20 40.74
CA LYS A 846 -0.71 12.05 39.67
C LYS A 846 -0.40 11.48 38.29
N GLU A 847 0.85 11.13 38.01
CA GLU A 847 1.28 10.55 36.74
C GLU A 847 0.50 9.26 36.43
N LYS A 848 0.32 8.39 37.43
CA LYS A 848 -0.49 7.16 37.37
C LYS A 848 -2.00 7.39 37.21
N VAL A 849 -2.51 8.60 37.50
CA VAL A 849 -3.88 9.01 37.16
C VAL A 849 -3.92 9.49 35.71
N LEU A 850 -3.02 10.38 35.29
CA LEU A 850 -2.94 10.89 33.91
C LEU A 850 -2.74 9.75 32.89
N LEU A 851 -1.83 8.81 33.15
CA LEU A 851 -1.62 7.63 32.31
C LEU A 851 -2.83 6.69 32.26
N ARG A 852 -3.72 6.74 33.25
CA ARG A 852 -4.99 6.00 33.24
C ARG A 852 -6.04 6.73 32.42
N GLU A 853 -6.16 8.03 32.59
CA GLU A 853 -7.06 8.90 31.81
C GLU A 853 -6.71 8.85 30.31
N GLU A 854 -5.41 8.86 29.97
CA GLU A 854 -4.92 8.69 28.59
C GLU A 854 -5.22 7.29 28.05
N LEU A 855 -4.99 6.22 28.83
CA LEU A 855 -5.30 4.85 28.41
C LEU A 855 -6.81 4.58 28.29
N GLU A 856 -7.64 5.17 29.15
CA GLU A 856 -9.10 5.13 29.07
C GLU A 856 -9.63 5.94 27.87
N GLY A 857 -8.97 7.05 27.54
CA GLY A 857 -9.20 7.80 26.30
C GLY A 857 -8.87 6.99 25.04
N VAL A 858 -7.69 6.37 24.98
CA VAL A 858 -7.28 5.51 23.85
C VAL A 858 -8.17 4.27 23.72
N LEU A 859 -8.64 3.68 24.83
CA LEU A 859 -9.64 2.61 24.79
C LEU A 859 -10.98 3.11 24.25
N SER A 860 -11.44 4.29 24.67
CA SER A 860 -12.69 4.91 24.18
C SER A 860 -12.62 5.23 22.68
N GLU A 861 -11.49 5.76 22.20
CA GLU A 861 -11.24 6.02 20.77
C GLU A 861 -11.21 4.71 19.97
N LYS A 862 -10.56 3.67 20.50
CA LYS A 862 -10.56 2.33 19.90
C LYS A 862 -11.96 1.73 19.82
N GLU A 863 -12.79 1.88 20.86
CA GLU A 863 -14.17 1.40 20.86
C GLU A 863 -15.05 2.16 19.86
N ALA A 864 -14.87 3.48 19.73
CA ALA A 864 -15.52 4.28 18.70
C ALA A 864 -15.10 3.84 17.28
N LEU A 865 -13.80 3.71 17.00
CA LEU A 865 -13.30 3.23 15.71
C LEU A 865 -13.78 1.79 15.40
N GLN A 866 -13.90 0.93 16.40
CA GLN A 866 -14.46 -0.42 16.23
C GLN A 866 -15.97 -0.37 15.91
N HIS A 867 -16.71 0.59 16.47
CA HIS A 867 -18.10 0.85 16.12
C HIS A 867 -18.23 1.34 14.67
N ASP A 868 -17.44 2.33 14.27
CA ASP A 868 -17.42 2.88 12.91
C ASP A 868 -17.08 1.81 11.86
N ILE A 869 -16.09 0.94 12.13
CA ILE A 869 -15.75 -0.20 11.29
C ILE A 869 -16.93 -1.18 11.16
N GLN A 870 -17.68 -1.41 12.24
CA GLN A 870 -18.86 -2.27 12.20
C GLN A 870 -20.05 -1.62 11.48
N GLU A 871 -20.23 -0.30 11.58
CA GLU A 871 -21.22 0.43 10.76
C GLU A 871 -20.86 0.40 9.28
N LEU A 872 -19.61 0.65 8.91
CA LEU A 872 -19.12 0.54 7.53
C LEU A 872 -19.31 -0.88 6.97
N LYS A 873 -19.06 -1.91 7.79
CA LYS A 873 -19.32 -3.30 7.42
C LYS A 873 -20.81 -3.58 7.21
N ASN A 874 -21.67 -3.11 8.12
CA ASN A 874 -23.13 -3.23 7.99
C ASN A 874 -23.65 -2.50 6.73
N ALA A 875 -23.11 -1.32 6.43
CA ALA A 875 -23.46 -0.55 5.23
C ALA A 875 -22.99 -1.26 3.95
N SER A 876 -21.77 -1.81 3.93
CA SER A 876 -21.25 -2.61 2.81
C SER A 876 -22.09 -3.87 2.57
N GLU A 877 -22.49 -4.57 3.64
CA GLU A 877 -23.36 -5.75 3.55
C GLU A 877 -24.77 -5.38 3.08
N LYS A 878 -25.34 -4.28 3.56
CA LYS A 878 -26.61 -3.73 3.06
C LYS A 878 -26.52 -3.44 1.56
N SER A 879 -25.54 -2.66 1.11
CA SER A 879 -25.35 -2.34 -0.32
C SER A 879 -25.14 -3.60 -1.17
N ARG A 880 -24.48 -4.64 -0.62
CA ARG A 880 -24.36 -5.95 -1.29
C ARG A 880 -25.72 -6.62 -1.47
N THR A 881 -26.59 -6.62 -0.45
CA THR A 881 -27.94 -7.19 -0.55
C THR A 881 -28.85 -6.38 -1.48
N GLU A 882 -28.74 -5.05 -1.48
CA GLU A 882 -29.48 -4.18 -2.41
C GLU A 882 -29.03 -4.42 -3.87
N ASN A 883 -27.71 -4.54 -4.12
CA ASN A 883 -27.18 -4.90 -5.44
C ASN A 883 -27.61 -6.31 -5.89
N GLN A 884 -27.68 -7.29 -4.99
CA GLN A 884 -28.21 -8.63 -5.29
C GLN A 884 -29.70 -8.59 -5.65
N GLY A 885 -30.51 -7.78 -4.95
CA GLY A 885 -31.91 -7.54 -5.30
C GLY A 885 -32.09 -6.85 -6.64
N LEU A 886 -31.25 -5.86 -6.96
CA LEU A 886 -31.24 -5.19 -8.26
C LEU A 886 -30.86 -6.15 -9.40
N LEU A 887 -29.86 -7.02 -9.20
CA LEU A 887 -29.49 -8.04 -10.17
C LEU A 887 -30.63 -9.04 -10.42
N ALA A 888 -31.31 -9.51 -9.37
CA ALA A 888 -32.48 -10.38 -9.52
C ALA A 888 -33.63 -9.71 -10.28
N ASN A 889 -33.90 -8.42 -10.02
CA ASN A 889 -34.89 -7.65 -10.77
C ASN A 889 -34.50 -7.45 -12.25
N ILE A 890 -33.20 -7.21 -12.54
CA ILE A 890 -32.68 -7.12 -13.91
C ILE A 890 -32.81 -8.46 -14.64
N GLU A 891 -32.56 -9.58 -13.96
CA GLU A 891 -32.76 -10.92 -14.52
C GLU A 891 -34.24 -11.20 -14.81
N GLU A 892 -35.15 -10.87 -13.88
CA GLU A 892 -36.59 -11.02 -14.09
C GLU A 892 -37.11 -10.15 -15.26
N ILE A 893 -36.62 -8.91 -15.39
CA ILE A 893 -36.93 -8.02 -16.52
C ILE A 893 -36.38 -8.59 -17.83
N THR A 894 -35.14 -9.11 -17.83
CA THR A 894 -34.54 -9.75 -19.00
C THR A 894 -35.33 -10.99 -19.45
N GLN A 895 -35.77 -11.83 -18.51
CA GLN A 895 -36.62 -12.99 -18.80
C GLN A 895 -37.99 -12.57 -19.36
N LYS A 896 -38.61 -11.51 -18.82
CA LYS A 896 -39.86 -10.94 -19.36
C LYS A 896 -39.67 -10.39 -20.78
N LEU A 897 -38.57 -9.69 -21.05
CA LEU A 897 -38.25 -9.19 -22.40
C LEU A 897 -38.07 -10.34 -23.40
N ALA A 898 -37.31 -11.38 -23.05
CA ALA A 898 -37.14 -12.56 -23.89
C ALA A 898 -38.47 -13.31 -24.16
N PHE A 899 -39.38 -13.33 -23.18
CA PHE A 899 -40.74 -13.87 -23.37
C PHE A 899 -41.56 -13.03 -24.35
N TYR A 900 -41.56 -11.69 -24.22
CA TYR A 900 -42.24 -10.81 -25.17
C TYR A 900 -41.64 -10.86 -26.57
N GLU A 901 -40.31 -10.94 -26.70
CA GLU A 901 -39.62 -11.09 -27.99
C GLU A 901 -39.98 -12.42 -28.67
N SER A 902 -40.05 -13.50 -27.90
CA SER A 902 -40.54 -14.81 -28.39
C SER A 902 -41.99 -14.72 -28.87
N GLN A 903 -42.87 -14.05 -28.10
CA GLN A 903 -44.28 -13.86 -28.46
C GLN A 903 -44.44 -13.00 -29.73
N ILE A 904 -43.58 -11.99 -29.94
CA ILE A 904 -43.57 -11.18 -31.17
C ILE A 904 -43.12 -12.02 -32.37
N GLN A 905 -42.08 -12.85 -32.23
CA GLN A 905 -41.69 -13.79 -33.31
C GLN A 905 -42.78 -14.82 -33.63
N GLU A 906 -43.54 -15.27 -32.63
CA GLU A 906 -44.62 -16.23 -32.84
C GLU A 906 -45.82 -15.58 -33.55
N GLN A 907 -46.17 -14.33 -33.20
CA GLN A 907 -47.17 -13.54 -33.94
C GLN A 907 -46.75 -13.25 -35.38
N GLN A 908 -45.46 -12.97 -35.65
CA GLN A 908 -44.94 -12.75 -37.00
C GLN A 908 -45.02 -14.01 -37.89
N LYS A 909 -44.95 -15.22 -37.31
CA LYS A 909 -45.12 -16.49 -38.04
C LYS A 909 -46.59 -16.90 -38.24
N GLY A 910 -47.53 -16.21 -37.59
CA GLY A 910 -48.95 -16.61 -37.55
C GLY A 910 -49.89 -15.78 -38.44
N SER A 911 -49.42 -14.80 -39.21
CA SER A 911 -50.31 -13.90 -39.97
C SER A 911 -50.40 -14.25 -41.46
N GLU A 912 -51.56 -14.76 -41.89
CA GLU A 912 -51.95 -14.96 -43.30
C GLU A 912 -51.72 -13.69 -44.15
N LYS A 913 -51.85 -12.51 -43.52
CA LYS A 913 -51.59 -11.19 -44.11
C LYS A 913 -50.22 -11.02 -44.76
N GLN A 914 -49.20 -11.77 -44.35
CA GLN A 914 -47.86 -11.67 -44.95
C GLN A 914 -47.75 -12.51 -46.23
N ASP A 915 -48.45 -13.65 -46.31
CA ASP A 915 -48.56 -14.42 -47.54
C ASP A 915 -49.51 -13.72 -48.54
N ASP A 916 -50.59 -13.09 -48.07
CA ASP A 916 -51.41 -12.17 -48.87
C ASP A 916 -50.57 -11.03 -49.45
N LEU A 917 -49.68 -10.40 -48.64
CA LEU A 917 -48.81 -9.33 -49.12
C LEU A 917 -47.81 -9.82 -50.17
N ASN A 918 -47.23 -11.01 -49.97
CA ASN A 918 -46.32 -11.64 -50.93
C ASN A 918 -47.03 -11.97 -52.24
N PHE A 919 -48.24 -12.54 -52.17
CA PHE A 919 -49.08 -12.83 -53.35
C PHE A 919 -49.46 -11.56 -54.11
N ILE A 920 -49.85 -10.49 -53.40
CA ILE A 920 -50.12 -9.18 -54.00
C ILE A 920 -48.85 -8.59 -54.63
N LEU A 921 -47.67 -8.75 -54.01
CA LEU A 921 -46.40 -8.33 -54.59
C LEU A 921 -46.05 -9.09 -55.87
N GLU A 922 -46.19 -10.41 -55.89
CA GLU A 922 -45.92 -11.25 -57.07
C GLU A 922 -46.95 -10.99 -58.20
N GLN A 923 -48.22 -10.73 -57.84
CA GLN A 923 -49.22 -10.23 -58.79
C GLN A 923 -48.82 -8.86 -59.36
N LYS A 924 -48.29 -7.93 -58.55
CA LYS A 924 -47.86 -6.62 -59.02
C LYS A 924 -46.56 -6.66 -59.82
N GLU A 925 -45.63 -7.55 -59.51
CA GLU A 925 -44.45 -7.80 -60.35
C GLU A 925 -44.82 -8.40 -61.72
N THR A 926 -45.78 -9.32 -61.77
CA THR A 926 -46.24 -9.91 -63.03
C THR A 926 -47.06 -8.94 -63.87
N GLU A 927 -47.93 -8.11 -63.26
CA GLU A 927 -48.57 -6.97 -63.93
C GLU A 927 -47.52 -5.98 -64.49
N LEU A 928 -46.52 -5.60 -63.70
CA LEU A 928 -45.47 -4.66 -64.12
C LEU A 928 -44.59 -5.26 -65.23
N ARG A 929 -44.35 -6.58 -65.21
CA ARG A 929 -43.67 -7.30 -66.30
C ARG A 929 -44.48 -7.29 -67.60
N ASN A 930 -45.78 -7.58 -67.53
CA ASN A 930 -46.68 -7.46 -68.68
C ASN A 930 -46.71 -6.03 -69.23
N VAL A 931 -46.84 -5.01 -68.39
CA VAL A 931 -46.81 -3.59 -68.81
C VAL A 931 -45.46 -3.20 -69.42
N LYS A 932 -44.35 -3.79 -68.96
CA LYS A 932 -43.01 -3.60 -69.54
C LYS A 932 -42.87 -4.27 -70.91
N ASP A 933 -43.48 -5.43 -71.10
CA ASP A 933 -43.49 -6.14 -72.38
C ASP A 933 -44.45 -5.46 -73.38
N GLU A 934 -45.59 -4.95 -72.92
CA GLU A 934 -46.49 -4.06 -73.69
C GLU A 934 -45.79 -2.75 -74.08
N LEU A 935 -45.07 -2.10 -73.16
CA LEU A 935 -44.24 -0.92 -73.49
C LEU A 935 -43.13 -1.26 -74.49
N SER A 936 -42.56 -2.45 -74.43
CA SER A 936 -41.55 -2.92 -75.38
C SER A 936 -42.18 -3.18 -76.76
N SER A 937 -43.37 -3.78 -76.80
CA SER A 937 -44.16 -3.93 -78.02
C SER A 937 -44.58 -2.57 -78.62
N LEU A 938 -45.05 -1.65 -77.79
CA LEU A 938 -45.43 -0.29 -78.20
C LEU A 938 -44.22 0.52 -78.69
N LYS A 939 -43.05 0.35 -78.05
CA LYS A 939 -41.79 0.93 -78.52
C LYS A 939 -41.43 0.38 -79.91
N ASN A 940 -41.47 -0.93 -80.11
CA ASN A 940 -41.22 -1.52 -81.44
C ASN A 940 -42.25 -1.04 -82.49
N LEU A 941 -43.49 -0.76 -82.09
CA LEU A 941 -44.54 -0.18 -82.94
C LEU A 941 -44.28 1.30 -83.26
N MET A 942 -43.76 2.09 -82.31
CA MET A 942 -43.26 3.45 -82.56
C MET A 942 -42.05 3.45 -83.50
N GLU A 943 -41.08 2.56 -83.26
CA GLU A 943 -39.82 2.44 -83.99
C GLU A 943 -40.08 2.06 -85.47
N THR A 944 -41.09 1.21 -85.71
CA THR A 944 -41.60 0.91 -87.07
C THR A 944 -42.54 1.99 -87.66
N LEU A 945 -43.13 2.87 -86.85
CA LEU A 945 -43.80 4.09 -87.36
C LEU A 945 -42.79 5.17 -87.80
N THR A 946 -41.65 5.29 -87.12
CA THR A 946 -40.63 6.31 -87.43
C THR A 946 -39.93 6.11 -88.77
N GLU A 947 -39.94 4.91 -89.36
CA GLU A 947 -39.47 4.70 -90.74
C GLU A 947 -40.48 5.18 -91.82
N LYS A 948 -41.70 5.61 -91.45
CA LYS A 948 -42.79 5.87 -92.42
C LYS A 948 -43.68 7.09 -92.17
N THR A 949 -43.17 8.17 -91.55
CA THR A 949 -43.91 9.45 -91.57
C THR A 949 -43.04 10.71 -91.72
N ASP A 950 -42.81 11.12 -92.97
CA ASP A 950 -42.40 12.50 -93.30
C ASP A 950 -43.59 13.45 -93.09
N GLN A 951 -43.79 13.95 -91.86
CA GLN A 951 -44.64 15.13 -91.62
C GLN A 951 -44.32 15.85 -90.30
N GLN A 952 -43.62 16.97 -90.41
CA GLN A 952 -43.46 17.95 -89.33
C GLN A 952 -44.78 18.69 -89.08
N SER A 953 -45.30 18.72 -87.85
CA SER A 953 -46.14 19.84 -87.36
C SER A 953 -46.43 19.81 -85.85
N SER A 954 -46.65 18.64 -85.25
CA SER A 954 -47.57 18.54 -84.10
C SER A 954 -46.95 18.37 -82.70
N VAL A 955 -45.64 18.59 -82.53
CA VAL A 955 -44.95 18.38 -81.23
C VAL A 955 -44.84 19.67 -80.39
N ALA A 956 -45.07 20.84 -80.98
CA ALA A 956 -44.86 22.13 -80.32
C ALA A 956 -45.95 22.54 -79.29
N GLU A 957 -47.20 22.08 -79.45
CA GLU A 957 -48.34 22.57 -78.64
C GLU A 957 -48.50 21.89 -77.27
N LEU A 958 -47.69 20.88 -76.93
CA LEU A 958 -47.79 20.15 -75.64
C LEU A 958 -46.74 20.55 -74.59
N GLN A 959 -45.81 21.46 -74.91
CA GLN A 959 -44.85 22.00 -73.94
C GLN A 959 -45.28 23.32 -73.27
N GLU A 960 -46.49 23.82 -73.56
CA GLU A 960 -47.04 25.06 -72.97
C GLU A 960 -48.11 24.79 -71.87
N LYS A 961 -48.21 23.56 -71.37
CA LYS A 961 -49.18 23.14 -70.34
C LYS A 961 -48.65 22.15 -69.28
N ILE A 962 -47.39 22.31 -68.91
CA ILE A 962 -46.81 21.85 -67.63
C ILE A 962 -46.01 23.02 -67.05
#